data_AF-A0A9E1F0J0-F1
#
_entry.id   AF-A0A9E1F0J0-F1
#
_cell.length_a   1.000
_cell.length_b   1.000
_cell.length_c   1.000
_cell.angle_alpha   90.00
_cell.angle_beta   90.00
_cell.angle_gamma   90.00
#
_symmetry.space_group_name_H-M   'P 1'
#
loop_
_entity.id
_entity.type
_entity.pdbx_description
1 polymer ?
#
loop_
_entity_poly.entity_id
_entity_poly.type
_entity_poly.pdbx_seq_one_letter_code
_entity_poly.pdbx_strand_id
1 'polypeptide(L)'
;MRRILLATKLKKRRRQTVAVFLTLSILFLQVIMPVGAEPTDTAQNQQFSSSDTKISGEESYKEYQSRLGDQAAGTQEIAVDLMSYIDSSGEVKKRTDIPEQTGEVLFTGEESSVTWKIQIPETGRYQLRITYYTIEGKGSDIGRSVKIDGKSPFQESADLAFGRVWEDNGEVKTDYQGNEIRPNAREVHTWQTMLVKDASGYYNDAFWYYLSAGEHTLTMTSTREPMVLGTVAFVPPQTLKSYAEYQQQYAGKQSALADCEKIQAENMAYRSAKSIYPTASKSSAAMEPVSTGAEKLNLIDGSKFKLPEQWISWNVEVEQDGFYQIAVRYRQSDRDGAYCSRRLFIDGEQPFAEAAQLQFNYSGQWDVCWLGDGNNNPYQFYLTAGTHELKLQVTIGKMAELVSEVGDILTELNTCYRSIYVITGSEADQYRDYHFTELIPDTLKEMEALNERLKTVLRALQDEMGEKGSFTTAFDNLIFDISAMVGKPRDIASKLETFKSDLGSLGEWQQGAINQPVSFDWIWVKSPQSQLPKANKGFFSTVAYQCMLFANSFVMDYSAIGKMSADADEHAIKVWVTSGRDQSKIIRRMIDQDFTPTKNITVDLQLVAAGTLLRSILAGNGPDVAMQLQPTEPMNYALRDAVVNLRDFSDYDDVVSRFNPNALKPFEYLGEVYALPETFSYPMMFYRTDIFKEMGWSVPKTWDDVYELIIQLSAYNMEFGLPFNASSSGAAAGTNTSVYMMMLMQRDIEFYNEDRTAVNTTGDAALQAFNQWLSYYKDYGLSVTYDFSNRFRNGEMPIGISDFVSTYNQLSVFAPEINGQWEFVEVPGTLKADGSVDHTTIAAGTGISILSATKDKNACWEFLKWWTDADAQVNYGTDLESILGAAARYASANIEAVARTPWPVSEYRNIMKQWESADCLPQAPGGYIVSRYIGFAAREVINQSANPGQTMIHYTKLINEELERKKKEFFFND
;
A
#
# COMPACT_ATOMS: atom_id res chain seq x y z
N MET A 1 5.66 -23.42 74.49
CA MET A 1 6.28 -23.02 73.19
C MET A 1 5.68 -23.68 71.94
N ARG A 2 5.43 -25.00 71.88
CA ARG A 2 4.88 -25.67 70.67
C ARG A 2 3.51 -25.16 70.16
N ARG A 3 2.58 -24.76 71.05
CA ARG A 3 1.27 -24.20 70.64
C ARG A 3 1.35 -22.82 70.00
N ILE A 4 2.32 -21.99 70.39
CA ILE A 4 2.53 -20.64 69.85
C ILE A 4 3.13 -20.72 68.44
N LEU A 5 4.06 -21.65 68.21
CA LEU A 5 4.65 -21.91 66.89
C LEU A 5 3.62 -22.44 65.87
N LEU A 6 2.67 -23.27 66.29
CA LEU A 6 1.61 -23.79 65.40
C LEU A 6 0.62 -22.69 65.00
N ALA A 7 0.20 -21.85 65.94
CA ALA A 7 -0.69 -20.72 65.67
C ALA A 7 -0.06 -19.69 64.72
N THR A 8 1.26 -19.50 64.82
CA THR A 8 2.00 -18.56 63.95
C THR A 8 2.17 -19.12 62.53
N LYS A 9 2.42 -20.44 62.37
CA LYS A 9 2.45 -21.10 61.05
C LYS A 9 1.07 -21.10 60.36
N LEU A 10 -0.01 -21.32 61.10
CA LEU A 10 -1.38 -21.27 60.57
C LEU A 10 -1.78 -19.86 60.13
N LYS A 11 -1.43 -18.81 60.91
CA LYS A 11 -1.65 -17.41 60.50
C LYS A 11 -0.82 -17.03 59.27
N LYS A 12 0.42 -17.51 59.14
CA LYS A 12 1.28 -17.26 57.97
C LYS A 12 0.72 -17.95 56.72
N ARG A 13 0.28 -19.22 56.82
CA ARG A 13 -0.40 -19.91 55.72
C ARG A 13 -1.71 -19.22 55.33
N ARG A 14 -2.57 -18.82 56.28
CA ARG A 14 -3.80 -18.07 55.98
C ARG A 14 -3.51 -16.73 55.29
N ARG A 15 -2.49 -15.98 55.73
CA ARG A 15 -2.08 -14.74 55.07
C ARG A 15 -1.52 -14.99 53.66
N GLN A 16 -0.79 -16.07 53.45
CA GLN A 16 -0.30 -16.46 52.12
C GLN A 16 -1.45 -16.90 51.20
N THR A 17 -2.42 -17.67 51.70
CA THR A 17 -3.60 -18.06 50.92
C THR A 17 -4.49 -16.87 50.59
N VAL A 18 -4.69 -15.95 51.54
CA VAL A 18 -5.44 -14.70 51.32
C VAL A 18 -4.68 -13.77 50.39
N ALA A 19 -3.35 -13.67 50.49
CA ALA A 19 -2.53 -12.88 49.57
C ALA A 19 -2.56 -13.46 48.16
N VAL A 20 -2.47 -14.80 48.00
CA VAL A 20 -2.61 -15.50 46.71
C VAL A 20 -4.00 -15.28 46.12
N PHE A 21 -5.06 -15.37 46.92
CA PHE A 21 -6.42 -15.05 46.48
C PHE A 21 -6.58 -13.58 46.11
N LEU A 22 -5.99 -12.65 46.85
CA LEU A 22 -6.00 -11.22 46.55
C LEU A 22 -5.20 -10.90 45.28
N THR A 23 -4.04 -11.52 45.07
CA THR A 23 -3.30 -11.37 43.80
C THR A 23 -4.05 -12.01 42.64
N LEU A 24 -4.69 -13.17 42.83
CA LEU A 24 -5.54 -13.78 41.80
C LEU A 24 -6.79 -12.96 41.51
N SER A 25 -7.38 -12.29 42.50
CA SER A 25 -8.53 -11.39 42.29
C SER A 25 -8.11 -10.02 41.74
N ILE A 26 -6.91 -9.52 42.03
CA ILE A 26 -6.33 -8.34 41.37
C ILE A 26 -5.96 -8.66 39.91
N LEU A 27 -5.42 -9.85 39.64
CA LEU A 27 -5.21 -10.36 38.27
C LEU A 27 -6.55 -10.56 37.54
N PHE A 28 -7.58 -11.10 38.21
CA PHE A 28 -8.93 -11.21 37.64
C PHE A 28 -9.57 -9.83 37.40
N LEU A 29 -9.35 -8.84 38.28
CA LEU A 29 -9.83 -7.47 38.06
C LEU A 29 -9.08 -6.76 36.93
N GLN A 30 -7.81 -7.08 36.70
CA GLN A 30 -7.07 -6.59 35.53
C GLN A 30 -7.54 -7.23 34.22
N VAL A 31 -8.05 -8.48 34.26
CA VAL A 31 -8.69 -9.15 33.12
C VAL A 31 -10.12 -8.64 32.84
N ILE A 32 -10.75 -7.95 33.81
CA ILE A 32 -12.09 -7.35 33.67
C ILE A 32 -12.04 -5.91 33.11
N MET A 33 -10.85 -5.29 33.00
CA MET A 33 -10.71 -4.12 32.14
C MET A 33 -10.91 -4.56 30.69
N PRO A 34 -11.64 -3.81 29.85
CA PRO A 34 -11.72 -4.17 28.44
C PRO A 34 -10.29 -4.26 27.90
N VAL A 35 -9.90 -5.45 27.45
CA VAL A 35 -8.74 -5.65 26.59
C VAL A 35 -9.10 -4.98 25.26
N GLY A 36 -9.06 -3.65 25.27
CA GLY A 36 -9.23 -2.77 24.13
C GLY A 36 -7.85 -2.31 23.72
N ALA A 37 -7.09 -3.22 23.12
CA ALA A 37 -5.93 -2.94 22.29
C ALA A 37 -5.49 -4.30 21.72
N GLU A 38 -6.14 -4.71 20.63
CA GLU A 38 -5.38 -5.47 19.63
C GLU A 38 -4.17 -4.60 19.23
N PRO A 39 -3.01 -5.19 18.90
CA PRO A 39 -2.04 -4.44 18.12
C PRO A 39 -2.78 -3.96 16.88
N THR A 40 -3.00 -2.64 16.79
CA THR A 40 -3.48 -2.00 15.59
C THR A 40 -2.41 -2.26 14.53
N ASP A 41 -2.59 -3.33 13.75
CA ASP A 41 -1.92 -3.46 12.47
C ASP A 41 -2.37 -2.25 11.66
N THR A 42 -1.52 -1.23 11.68
CA THR A 42 -1.64 -0.01 10.89
C THR A 42 -1.26 -0.37 9.46
N ALA A 43 -2.04 -1.28 8.87
CA ALA A 43 -2.07 -1.49 7.43
C ALA A 43 -2.85 -0.31 6.83
N GLN A 44 -2.15 0.82 6.74
CA GLN A 44 -2.55 1.95 5.91
C GLN A 44 -2.51 1.46 4.46
N ASN A 45 -3.67 1.39 3.82
CA ASN A 45 -3.79 0.90 2.45
C ASN A 45 -4.85 1.66 1.70
N GLN A 46 -4.52 1.93 0.44
CA GLN A 46 -5.07 3.02 -0.36
C GLN A 46 -5.90 2.56 -1.55
N GLN A 47 -6.70 3.55 -1.96
CA GLN A 47 -7.21 3.82 -3.29
C GLN A 47 -6.18 3.69 -4.41
N PHE A 48 -6.65 3.12 -5.52
CA PHE A 48 -5.98 3.22 -6.80
C PHE A 48 -6.28 4.59 -7.40
N SER A 49 -5.27 5.45 -7.45
CA SER A 49 -5.15 6.45 -8.52
C SER A 49 -3.91 6.10 -9.34
N SER A 50 -4.03 5.97 -10.66
CA SER A 50 -2.87 5.85 -11.53
C SER A 50 -2.06 7.15 -11.54
N SER A 51 -0.73 6.98 -11.50
CA SER A 51 0.28 8.04 -11.59
C SER A 51 0.34 8.69 -12.98
N ASP A 52 -0.51 8.27 -13.92
CA ASP A 52 -0.58 8.87 -15.24
C ASP A 52 -1.33 10.21 -15.17
N THR A 53 -0.55 11.25 -14.90
CA THR A 53 -0.83 12.66 -15.19
C THR A 53 -2.04 13.27 -14.48
N LYS A 54 -1.87 13.63 -13.20
CA LYS A 54 -2.41 14.92 -12.74
C LYS A 54 -1.60 16.01 -13.43
N ILE A 55 -2.00 16.40 -14.65
CA ILE A 55 -1.34 17.49 -15.37
C ILE A 55 -1.57 18.78 -14.58
N SER A 56 -0.53 19.32 -13.94
CA SER A 56 -0.64 20.62 -13.26
C SER A 56 -1.11 21.68 -14.29
N GLY A 57 -2.22 22.37 -13.99
CA GLY A 57 -2.85 23.36 -14.88
C GLY A 57 -4.08 22.91 -15.66
N GLU A 58 -4.51 21.64 -15.57
CA GLU A 58 -5.87 21.24 -15.96
C GLU A 58 -6.85 21.52 -14.82
N GLU A 59 -8.04 22.00 -15.15
CA GLU A 59 -9.09 22.30 -14.17
C GLU A 59 -9.55 21.01 -13.45
N SER A 60 -9.79 21.10 -12.14
CA SER A 60 -10.38 19.97 -11.39
C SER A 60 -11.82 19.73 -11.81
N TYR A 61 -12.37 18.54 -11.56
CA TYR A 61 -13.77 18.28 -11.89
C TYR A 61 -14.74 19.23 -11.16
N LYS A 62 -14.42 19.64 -9.93
CA LYS A 62 -15.18 20.64 -9.17
C LYS A 62 -15.15 22.03 -9.83
N GLU A 63 -14.00 22.47 -10.33
CA GLU A 63 -13.86 23.72 -11.11
C GLU A 63 -14.64 23.63 -12.42
N TYR A 64 -14.52 22.50 -13.12
CA TYR A 64 -15.26 22.19 -14.34
C TYR A 64 -16.78 22.28 -14.12
N GLN A 65 -17.30 21.64 -13.06
CA GLN A 65 -18.72 21.72 -12.70
C GLN A 65 -19.15 23.15 -12.38
N SER A 66 -18.34 23.88 -11.61
CA SER A 66 -18.62 25.27 -11.22
C SER A 66 -18.67 26.21 -12.44
N ARG A 67 -17.76 26.00 -13.40
CA ARG A 67 -17.71 26.75 -14.67
C ARG A 67 -18.93 26.49 -15.54
N LEU A 68 -19.42 25.26 -15.54
CA LEU A 68 -20.60 24.87 -16.32
C LEU A 68 -21.90 25.38 -15.69
N GLY A 69 -22.05 25.35 -14.36
CA GLY A 69 -23.29 25.74 -13.69
C GLY A 69 -24.51 24.93 -14.15
N ASP A 70 -25.66 25.59 -14.31
CA ASP A 70 -26.96 24.94 -14.62
C ASP A 70 -27.19 24.66 -16.12
N GLN A 71 -26.16 24.27 -16.87
CA GLN A 71 -26.33 23.90 -18.29
C GLN A 71 -27.35 22.76 -18.46
N ALA A 72 -28.12 22.77 -19.54
CA ALA A 72 -29.13 21.72 -19.76
C ALA A 72 -28.49 20.32 -19.88
N ALA A 73 -29.20 19.32 -19.38
CA ALA A 73 -28.86 17.92 -19.64
C ALA A 73 -29.15 17.59 -21.11
N GLY A 74 -28.31 16.74 -21.72
CA GLY A 74 -28.68 16.09 -22.96
C GLY A 74 -29.91 15.21 -22.74
N THR A 75 -30.66 14.95 -23.81
CA THR A 75 -31.91 14.18 -23.80
C THR A 75 -31.78 12.84 -24.53
N GLN A 76 -30.76 12.67 -25.37
CA GLN A 76 -30.54 11.47 -26.16
C GLN A 76 -29.26 10.72 -25.77
N GLU A 77 -29.31 9.39 -25.84
CA GLU A 77 -28.12 8.55 -25.75
C GLU A 77 -27.32 8.60 -27.07
N ILE A 78 -26.00 8.72 -26.95
CA ILE A 78 -25.06 8.79 -28.06
C ILE A 78 -24.11 7.60 -27.93
N ALA A 79 -24.41 6.53 -28.68
CA ALA A 79 -23.57 5.35 -28.73
C ALA A 79 -22.33 5.61 -29.59
N VAL A 80 -21.16 5.18 -29.11
CA VAL A 80 -19.90 5.19 -29.85
C VAL A 80 -19.81 3.90 -30.66
N ASP A 81 -19.66 4.02 -31.98
CA ASP A 81 -19.38 2.86 -32.83
C ASP A 81 -17.93 2.41 -32.61
N LEU A 82 -17.76 1.44 -31.71
CA LEU A 82 -16.46 0.92 -31.29
C LEU A 82 -15.62 0.41 -32.46
N MET A 83 -16.24 -0.05 -33.54
CA MET A 83 -15.57 -0.64 -34.70
C MET A 83 -15.09 0.38 -35.73
N SER A 84 -15.57 1.62 -35.63
CA SER A 84 -15.27 2.73 -36.54
C SER A 84 -14.31 3.75 -35.91
N TYR A 85 -13.27 3.27 -35.22
CA TYR A 85 -12.21 4.14 -34.71
C TYR A 85 -11.40 4.75 -35.87
N ILE A 86 -10.93 5.98 -35.68
CA ILE A 86 -10.19 6.76 -36.68
C ILE A 86 -8.67 6.69 -36.48
N ASP A 87 -8.22 6.34 -35.27
CA ASP A 87 -6.81 6.17 -34.93
C ASP A 87 -6.66 5.16 -33.79
N SER A 88 -5.57 4.41 -33.79
CA SER A 88 -5.22 3.50 -32.70
C SER A 88 -3.72 3.22 -32.62
N SER A 89 -3.24 2.96 -31.41
CA SER A 89 -1.88 2.54 -31.13
C SER A 89 -1.86 1.43 -30.07
N GLY A 90 -0.75 0.70 -29.99
CA GLY A 90 -0.63 -0.49 -29.14
C GLY A 90 -1.48 -1.66 -29.63
N GLU A 91 -1.82 -2.59 -28.74
CA GLU A 91 -2.58 -3.79 -29.09
C GLU A 91 -4.08 -3.53 -29.06
N VAL A 92 -4.70 -3.37 -30.23
CA VAL A 92 -6.14 -3.16 -30.40
C VAL A 92 -6.68 -4.18 -31.38
N LYS A 93 -7.61 -5.03 -30.94
CA LYS A 93 -8.11 -6.16 -31.74
C LYS A 93 -9.64 -6.27 -31.67
N LYS A 94 -10.27 -6.60 -32.79
CA LYS A 94 -11.68 -7.00 -32.81
C LYS A 94 -11.79 -8.46 -32.37
N ARG A 95 -12.75 -8.76 -31.51
CA ARG A 95 -13.02 -10.11 -30.98
C ARG A 95 -14.51 -10.44 -31.13
N THR A 96 -14.83 -11.72 -31.28
CA THR A 96 -16.20 -12.24 -31.39
C THR A 96 -16.42 -13.48 -30.52
N ASP A 97 -15.37 -13.90 -29.80
CA ASP A 97 -15.27 -15.11 -29.00
C ASP A 97 -15.46 -14.82 -27.50
N ILE A 98 -15.87 -13.61 -27.15
CA ILE A 98 -16.18 -13.24 -25.76
C ILE A 98 -17.57 -13.76 -25.39
N PRO A 99 -17.73 -14.44 -24.25
CA PRO A 99 -19.02 -14.98 -23.82
C PRO A 99 -20.13 -13.93 -23.73
N GLU A 100 -21.38 -14.39 -23.87
CA GLU A 100 -22.62 -13.63 -23.56
C GLU A 100 -22.93 -12.40 -24.41
N GLN A 101 -22.04 -11.96 -25.31
CA GLN A 101 -22.32 -10.88 -26.26
C GLN A 101 -22.36 -11.39 -27.70
N THR A 102 -23.38 -10.98 -28.46
CA THR A 102 -23.49 -11.27 -29.89
C THR A 102 -23.01 -10.05 -30.68
N GLY A 103 -21.89 -10.18 -31.40
CA GLY A 103 -21.30 -9.09 -32.21
C GLY A 103 -19.79 -8.97 -32.08
N GLU A 104 -19.20 -8.02 -32.81
CA GLU A 104 -17.80 -7.65 -32.61
C GLU A 104 -17.66 -6.79 -31.35
N VAL A 105 -16.64 -7.07 -30.54
CA VAL A 105 -16.22 -6.28 -29.36
C VAL A 105 -14.76 -5.88 -29.51
N LEU A 106 -14.34 -4.82 -28.81
CA LEU A 106 -13.00 -4.24 -28.99
C LEU A 106 -12.09 -4.59 -27.81
N PHE A 107 -11.07 -5.41 -28.06
CA PHE A 107 -9.99 -5.67 -27.12
C PHE A 107 -8.99 -4.50 -27.14
N THR A 108 -8.64 -4.04 -25.94
CA THR A 108 -7.63 -3.00 -25.66
C THR A 108 -6.56 -3.58 -24.75
N GLY A 109 -5.33 -3.71 -25.25
CA GLY A 109 -4.18 -4.18 -24.49
C GLY A 109 -3.64 -3.13 -23.52
N GLU A 110 -2.65 -3.53 -22.72
CA GLU A 110 -2.11 -2.74 -21.59
C GLU A 110 -1.50 -1.39 -22.02
N GLU A 111 -0.97 -1.28 -23.24
CA GLU A 111 -0.39 -0.05 -23.81
C GLU A 111 -1.21 0.56 -24.96
N SER A 112 -2.50 0.26 -25.03
CA SER A 112 -3.34 0.66 -26.17
C SER A 112 -3.92 2.07 -26.05
N SER A 113 -4.12 2.73 -27.19
CA SER A 113 -4.91 3.95 -27.31
C SER A 113 -5.84 3.84 -28.51
N VAL A 114 -7.07 4.30 -28.38
CA VAL A 114 -8.08 4.27 -29.45
C VAL A 114 -8.83 5.58 -29.50
N THR A 115 -9.00 6.14 -30.69
CA THR A 115 -9.75 7.38 -30.92
C THR A 115 -10.94 7.12 -31.83
N TRP A 116 -12.12 7.56 -31.40
CA TRP A 116 -13.36 7.53 -32.16
C TRP A 116 -13.83 8.93 -32.50
N LYS A 117 -14.58 9.00 -33.60
CA LYS A 117 -15.32 10.19 -34.00
C LYS A 117 -16.77 10.05 -33.51
N ILE A 118 -17.26 11.04 -32.80
CA ILE A 118 -18.63 11.05 -32.24
C ILE A 118 -19.41 12.26 -32.75
N GLN A 119 -20.69 12.05 -33.02
CA GLN A 119 -21.60 13.11 -33.45
C GLN A 119 -22.58 13.40 -32.32
N ILE A 120 -22.55 14.63 -31.82
CA ILE A 120 -23.39 15.10 -30.73
C ILE A 120 -24.58 15.84 -31.34
N PRO A 121 -25.84 15.36 -31.16
CA PRO A 121 -27.01 15.96 -31.79
C PRO A 121 -27.42 17.28 -31.12
N GLU A 122 -27.20 17.42 -29.83
CA GLU A 122 -27.59 18.59 -29.04
C GLU A 122 -26.53 18.92 -27.98
N THR A 123 -26.35 20.20 -27.71
CA THR A 123 -25.43 20.64 -26.66
C THR A 123 -26.01 20.31 -25.30
N GLY A 124 -25.24 19.63 -24.44
CA GLY A 124 -25.72 19.31 -23.10
C GLY A 124 -24.68 18.60 -22.24
N ARG A 125 -25.06 18.37 -20.98
CA ARG A 125 -24.33 17.49 -20.06
C ARG A 125 -24.72 16.04 -20.30
N TYR A 126 -23.72 15.16 -20.37
CA TYR A 126 -23.85 13.72 -20.53
C TYR A 126 -23.02 12.98 -19.49
N GLN A 127 -23.36 11.73 -19.21
CA GLN A 127 -22.54 10.80 -18.43
C GLN A 127 -21.96 9.73 -19.36
N LEU A 128 -20.70 9.35 -19.15
CA LEU A 128 -20.05 8.31 -19.94
C LEU A 128 -20.37 6.94 -19.34
N ARG A 129 -21.09 6.10 -20.07
CA ARG A 129 -21.39 4.71 -19.72
C ARG A 129 -20.47 3.78 -20.50
N ILE A 130 -19.81 2.87 -19.79
CA ILE A 130 -18.93 1.87 -20.38
C ILE A 130 -19.37 0.49 -19.89
N THR A 131 -19.60 -0.41 -20.84
CA THR A 131 -19.77 -1.84 -20.58
C THR A 131 -18.51 -2.55 -21.03
N TYR A 132 -17.86 -3.23 -20.10
CA TYR A 132 -16.58 -3.87 -20.30
C TYR A 132 -16.58 -5.31 -19.77
N TYR A 133 -15.69 -6.13 -20.31
CA TYR A 133 -15.45 -7.49 -19.87
C TYR A 133 -14.01 -7.58 -19.35
N THR A 134 -13.86 -8.09 -18.12
CA THR A 134 -12.56 -8.36 -17.54
C THR A 134 -11.97 -9.60 -18.18
N ILE A 135 -10.71 -9.54 -18.56
CA ILE A 135 -9.97 -10.70 -19.06
C ILE A 135 -8.74 -10.93 -18.20
N GLU A 136 -8.09 -12.08 -18.38
CA GLU A 136 -6.83 -12.39 -17.71
C GLU A 136 -5.82 -11.24 -17.87
N GLY A 137 -5.30 -10.78 -16.73
CA GLY A 137 -4.35 -9.68 -16.61
C GLY A 137 -3.46 -9.90 -15.38
N LYS A 138 -2.99 -8.83 -14.76
CA LYS A 138 -2.09 -8.89 -13.60
C LYS A 138 -2.83 -8.79 -12.25
N GLY A 139 -4.16 -8.76 -12.28
CA GLY A 139 -5.03 -8.83 -11.10
C GLY A 139 -5.27 -7.51 -10.37
N SER A 140 -4.80 -6.38 -10.92
CA SER A 140 -5.13 -5.03 -10.41
C SER A 140 -6.36 -4.45 -11.10
N ASP A 141 -6.92 -3.37 -10.53
CA ASP A 141 -8.00 -2.62 -11.18
C ASP A 141 -7.53 -2.05 -12.53
N ILE A 142 -8.43 -2.05 -13.51
CA ILE A 142 -8.13 -1.64 -14.87
C ILE A 142 -8.12 -0.12 -14.95
N GLY A 143 -7.05 0.46 -15.49
CA GLY A 143 -6.88 1.91 -15.57
C GLY A 143 -7.05 2.44 -16.99
N ARG A 144 -7.88 3.48 -17.16
CA ARG A 144 -8.05 4.18 -18.44
C ARG A 144 -7.97 5.69 -18.24
N SER A 145 -7.52 6.40 -19.26
CA SER A 145 -7.68 7.86 -19.38
C SER A 145 -8.60 8.18 -20.55
N VAL A 146 -9.37 9.26 -20.43
CA VAL A 146 -10.30 9.75 -21.45
C VAL A 146 -9.95 11.18 -21.84
N LYS A 147 -9.88 11.43 -23.15
CA LYS A 147 -9.73 12.77 -23.72
C LYS A 147 -10.86 13.07 -24.70
N ILE A 148 -11.32 14.31 -24.70
CA ILE A 148 -12.28 14.85 -25.67
C ILE A 148 -11.55 15.90 -26.52
N ASP A 149 -11.63 15.79 -27.85
CA ASP A 149 -10.96 16.69 -28.79
C ASP A 149 -9.43 16.83 -28.52
N GLY A 150 -8.81 15.73 -28.09
CA GLY A 150 -7.38 15.65 -27.79
C GLY A 150 -6.95 16.23 -26.43
N LYS A 151 -7.88 16.71 -25.60
CA LYS A 151 -7.60 17.29 -24.27
C LYS A 151 -8.31 16.50 -23.16
N SER A 152 -7.71 16.43 -21.97
CA SER A 152 -8.43 15.93 -20.80
C SER A 152 -9.51 16.94 -20.43
N PRO A 153 -10.80 16.54 -20.32
CA PRO A 153 -11.86 17.46 -19.90
C PRO A 153 -11.62 18.09 -18.53
N PHE A 154 -11.06 17.32 -17.60
CA PHE A 154 -10.69 17.72 -16.25
C PHE A 154 -9.62 16.76 -15.72
N GLN A 155 -9.02 17.07 -14.57
CA GLN A 155 -7.92 16.29 -14.02
C GLN A 155 -8.27 14.80 -13.80
N GLU A 156 -9.44 14.52 -13.23
CA GLU A 156 -9.89 13.18 -12.86
C GLU A 156 -10.22 12.29 -14.08
N SER A 157 -10.39 12.84 -15.29
CA SER A 157 -10.57 12.01 -16.49
C SER A 157 -9.27 11.38 -17.01
N ALA A 158 -8.12 11.80 -16.49
CA ALA A 158 -6.84 11.16 -16.76
C ALA A 158 -6.68 9.81 -16.03
N ASP A 159 -7.51 9.54 -15.02
CA ASP A 159 -7.35 8.39 -14.15
C ASP A 159 -8.69 7.77 -13.74
N LEU A 160 -9.20 6.88 -14.60
CA LEU A 160 -10.43 6.14 -14.40
C LEU A 160 -10.11 4.70 -14.01
N ALA A 161 -10.68 4.22 -12.92
CA ALA A 161 -10.52 2.85 -12.45
C ALA A 161 -11.78 2.00 -12.72
N PHE A 162 -11.58 0.81 -13.26
CA PHE A 162 -12.60 -0.19 -13.52
C PHE A 162 -12.26 -1.45 -12.73
N GLY A 163 -13.11 -1.78 -11.75
CA GLY A 163 -12.86 -2.89 -10.84
C GLY A 163 -12.94 -4.26 -11.52
N ARG A 164 -12.31 -5.26 -10.90
CA ARG A 164 -12.45 -6.67 -11.25
C ARG A 164 -13.45 -7.38 -10.32
N VAL A 165 -13.94 -8.57 -10.72
CA VAL A 165 -14.82 -9.40 -9.88
C VAL A 165 -14.05 -10.59 -9.36
N TRP A 166 -14.19 -10.88 -8.08
CA TRP A 166 -13.57 -12.03 -7.43
C TRP A 166 -14.60 -12.85 -6.67
N GLU A 167 -14.33 -14.14 -6.56
CA GLU A 167 -15.07 -15.09 -5.72
C GLU A 167 -14.10 -16.01 -4.97
N ASP A 168 -14.62 -16.78 -4.03
CA ASP A 168 -13.85 -17.83 -3.35
C ASP A 168 -13.75 -19.09 -4.22
N ASN A 169 -12.52 -19.58 -4.38
CA ASN A 169 -12.18 -20.74 -5.19
C ASN A 169 -12.16 -22.00 -4.31
N GLY A 170 -13.31 -22.65 -4.22
CA GLY A 170 -13.50 -23.92 -3.51
C GLY A 170 -14.01 -23.77 -2.09
N GLU A 171 -14.21 -24.89 -1.42
CA GLU A 171 -14.78 -24.94 -0.06
C GLU A 171 -13.74 -24.61 1.02
N VAL A 172 -14.23 -24.08 2.14
CA VAL A 172 -13.41 -23.83 3.35
C VAL A 172 -12.89 -25.18 3.87
N LYS A 173 -11.56 -25.32 3.92
CA LYS A 173 -10.89 -26.50 4.46
C LYS A 173 -10.55 -26.29 5.93
N THR A 174 -10.32 -27.37 6.68
CA THR A 174 -9.84 -27.28 8.06
C THR A 174 -8.46 -27.92 8.20
N ASP A 175 -7.57 -27.28 8.95
CA ASP A 175 -6.30 -27.88 9.36
C ASP A 175 -6.50 -28.98 10.43
N TYR A 176 -5.42 -29.65 10.83
CA TYR A 176 -5.49 -30.76 11.80
C TYR A 176 -5.96 -30.33 13.21
N GLN A 177 -5.87 -29.03 13.54
CA GLN A 177 -6.36 -28.46 14.80
C GLN A 177 -7.83 -28.00 14.69
N GLY A 178 -8.44 -28.12 13.50
CA GLY A 178 -9.81 -27.69 13.22
C GLY A 178 -9.92 -26.21 12.85
N ASN A 179 -8.81 -25.51 12.63
CA ASN A 179 -8.81 -24.12 12.15
C ASN A 179 -9.24 -24.08 10.69
N GLU A 180 -10.15 -23.18 10.36
CA GLU A 180 -10.58 -22.97 8.98
C GLU A 180 -9.52 -22.22 8.18
N ILE A 181 -9.21 -22.76 7.01
CA ILE A 181 -8.26 -22.23 6.05
C ILE A 181 -9.06 -21.47 4.98
N ARG A 182 -8.72 -20.20 4.81
CA ARG A 182 -9.31 -19.34 3.78
C ARG A 182 -9.14 -19.97 2.37
N PRO A 183 -10.21 -20.04 1.56
CA PRO A 183 -10.09 -20.43 0.16
C PRO A 183 -9.27 -19.40 -0.63
N ASN A 184 -8.72 -19.80 -1.78
CA ASN A 184 -8.04 -18.86 -2.65
C ASN A 184 -9.06 -17.99 -3.38
N ALA A 185 -8.73 -16.76 -3.74
CA ALA A 185 -9.60 -15.97 -4.60
C ALA A 185 -9.44 -16.42 -6.06
N ARG A 186 -10.53 -16.47 -6.81
CA ARG A 186 -10.53 -16.63 -8.27
C ARG A 186 -11.16 -15.39 -8.89
N GLU A 187 -10.56 -14.89 -9.96
CA GLU A 187 -11.18 -13.83 -10.76
C GLU A 187 -12.33 -14.40 -11.59
N VAL A 188 -13.44 -13.67 -11.63
CA VAL A 188 -14.62 -13.99 -12.44
C VAL A 188 -14.63 -13.04 -13.63
N HIS A 189 -14.43 -13.60 -14.82
CA HIS A 189 -14.51 -12.84 -16.07
C HIS A 189 -15.97 -12.68 -16.48
N THR A 190 -16.49 -11.47 -16.28
CA THR A 190 -17.90 -11.15 -16.53
C THR A 190 -18.08 -9.74 -17.07
N TRP A 191 -19.22 -9.49 -17.71
CA TRP A 191 -19.61 -8.16 -18.17
C TRP A 191 -19.98 -7.27 -17.00
N GLN A 192 -19.44 -6.06 -17.00
CA GLN A 192 -19.76 -5.02 -16.03
C GLN A 192 -20.16 -3.75 -16.76
N THR A 193 -21.15 -3.06 -16.23
CA THR A 193 -21.57 -1.75 -16.75
C THR A 193 -21.35 -0.71 -15.68
N MET A 194 -20.64 0.35 -16.04
CA MET A 194 -20.28 1.44 -15.13
C MET A 194 -20.59 2.78 -15.80
N LEU A 195 -21.18 3.70 -15.02
CA LEU A 195 -21.11 5.12 -15.31
C LEU A 195 -19.78 5.63 -14.74
N VAL A 196 -18.93 6.19 -15.60
CA VAL A 196 -17.60 6.66 -15.24
C VAL A 196 -17.70 7.70 -14.13
N LYS A 197 -16.96 7.48 -13.05
CA LYS A 197 -16.98 8.29 -11.84
C LYS A 197 -15.62 8.27 -11.17
N ASP A 198 -15.51 9.06 -10.11
CA ASP A 198 -14.29 9.19 -9.33
C ASP A 198 -13.96 7.92 -8.54
N ALA A 199 -12.80 7.33 -8.81
CA ALA A 199 -12.27 6.19 -8.04
C ALA A 199 -11.81 6.62 -6.63
N SER A 200 -11.48 7.90 -6.45
CA SER A 200 -11.04 8.45 -5.17
C SER A 200 -12.19 8.82 -4.22
N GLY A 201 -13.45 8.63 -4.65
CA GLY A 201 -14.64 8.75 -3.81
C GLY A 201 -14.95 10.17 -3.31
N TYR A 202 -14.20 11.19 -3.71
CA TYR A 202 -14.50 12.59 -3.43
C TYR A 202 -15.79 13.04 -4.14
N TYR A 203 -16.11 12.42 -5.28
CA TYR A 203 -17.36 12.62 -5.99
C TYR A 203 -18.23 11.35 -5.96
N ASN A 204 -19.41 11.45 -5.35
CA ASN A 204 -20.32 10.31 -5.19
C ASN A 204 -21.03 9.90 -6.49
N ASP A 205 -21.17 10.84 -7.42
CA ASP A 205 -21.94 10.68 -8.65
C ASP A 205 -21.03 10.54 -9.88
N ALA A 206 -21.58 10.01 -10.96
CA ALA A 206 -20.86 9.88 -12.22
C ALA A 206 -20.56 11.23 -12.86
N PHE A 207 -19.37 11.31 -13.47
CA PHE A 207 -18.86 12.53 -14.07
C PHE A 207 -19.75 13.04 -15.20
N TRP A 208 -19.89 14.35 -15.26
CA TRP A 208 -20.54 15.06 -16.35
C TRP A 208 -19.52 15.45 -17.40
N TYR A 209 -19.84 15.16 -18.65
CA TYR A 209 -19.13 15.61 -19.83
C TYR A 209 -20.03 16.59 -20.56
N TYR A 210 -19.63 17.85 -20.64
CA TYR A 210 -20.31 18.86 -21.44
C TYR A 210 -19.82 18.80 -22.87
N LEU A 211 -20.72 18.50 -23.80
CA LEU A 211 -20.44 18.32 -25.21
C LEU A 211 -21.31 19.28 -26.01
N SER A 212 -20.71 20.00 -26.97
CA SER A 212 -21.45 20.86 -27.89
C SER A 212 -22.07 20.05 -29.02
N ALA A 213 -23.20 20.54 -29.57
CA ALA A 213 -23.75 19.97 -30.79
C ALA A 213 -22.72 20.09 -31.92
N GLY A 214 -22.41 18.96 -32.56
CA GLY A 214 -21.36 18.91 -33.57
C GLY A 214 -20.53 17.64 -33.52
N GLU A 215 -19.40 17.72 -34.21
CA GLU A 215 -18.44 16.64 -34.34
C GLU A 215 -17.36 16.77 -33.27
N HIS A 216 -17.11 15.69 -32.55
CA HIS A 216 -16.08 15.61 -31.50
C HIS A 216 -15.25 14.33 -31.66
N THR A 217 -14.10 14.28 -31.01
CA THR A 217 -13.32 13.04 -30.86
C THR A 217 -13.29 12.57 -29.41
N LEU A 218 -13.41 11.26 -29.22
CA LEU A 218 -13.20 10.57 -27.95
C LEU A 218 -11.94 9.73 -28.07
N THR A 219 -10.92 10.00 -27.27
CA THR A 219 -9.73 9.15 -27.16
C THR A 219 -9.73 8.47 -25.81
N MET A 220 -9.55 7.14 -25.79
CA MET A 220 -9.34 6.38 -24.57
C MET A 220 -8.00 5.68 -24.62
N THR A 221 -7.20 5.82 -23.58
CA THR A 221 -5.86 5.23 -23.48
C THR A 221 -5.76 4.35 -22.23
N SER A 222 -5.18 3.16 -22.39
CA SER A 222 -4.85 2.25 -21.30
C SER A 222 -3.68 2.80 -20.49
N THR A 223 -3.88 2.92 -19.17
CA THR A 223 -2.81 3.28 -18.21
C THR A 223 -2.27 2.04 -17.49
N ARG A 224 -3.12 1.01 -17.32
CA ARG A 224 -2.76 -0.33 -16.85
C ARG A 224 -3.86 -1.35 -17.19
N GLU A 225 -3.48 -2.62 -17.24
CA GLU A 225 -4.34 -3.79 -17.45
C GLU A 225 -5.12 -3.82 -18.78
N PRO A 226 -5.29 -4.99 -19.41
CA PRO A 226 -6.12 -5.13 -20.59
C PRO A 226 -7.63 -5.12 -20.26
N MET A 227 -8.45 -4.71 -21.22
CA MET A 227 -9.92 -4.80 -21.13
C MET A 227 -10.56 -5.02 -22.49
N VAL A 228 -11.73 -5.65 -22.50
CA VAL A 228 -12.59 -5.70 -23.69
C VAL A 228 -13.75 -4.74 -23.51
N LEU A 229 -13.99 -3.91 -24.52
CA LEU A 229 -15.10 -2.95 -24.58
C LEU A 229 -16.26 -3.56 -25.34
N GLY A 230 -17.42 -3.61 -24.68
CA GLY A 230 -18.69 -4.05 -25.26
C GLY A 230 -19.50 -2.87 -25.78
N THR A 231 -19.74 -1.86 -24.96
CA THR A 231 -20.42 -0.62 -25.37
C THR A 231 -19.82 0.60 -24.68
N VAL A 232 -19.68 1.69 -25.42
CA VAL A 232 -19.32 3.01 -24.88
C VAL A 232 -20.38 4.00 -25.36
N ALA A 233 -21.00 4.74 -24.45
CA ALA A 233 -22.06 5.68 -24.80
C ALA A 233 -22.08 6.89 -23.86
N PHE A 234 -22.38 8.06 -24.43
CA PHE A 234 -22.76 9.24 -23.65
C PHE A 234 -24.27 9.21 -23.42
N VAL A 235 -24.70 9.11 -22.16
CA VAL A 235 -26.11 9.02 -21.78
C VAL A 235 -26.57 10.28 -21.07
N PRO A 236 -27.86 10.65 -21.15
CA PRO A 236 -28.44 11.68 -20.29
C PRO A 236 -28.19 11.37 -18.79
N PRO A 237 -27.84 12.38 -17.97
CA PRO A 237 -27.73 12.22 -16.52
C PRO A 237 -29.02 11.62 -15.95
N GLN A 238 -28.92 10.50 -15.23
CA GLN A 238 -30.07 9.89 -14.59
C GLN A 238 -30.33 10.53 -13.22
N THR A 239 -31.57 10.93 -12.96
CA THR A 239 -32.02 11.33 -11.62
C THR A 239 -32.70 10.13 -10.96
N LEU A 240 -32.12 9.65 -9.87
CA LEU A 240 -32.71 8.59 -9.06
C LEU A 240 -33.97 9.12 -8.34
N LYS A 241 -34.98 8.25 -8.20
CA LYS A 241 -36.19 8.56 -7.44
C LYS A 241 -35.86 8.68 -5.95
N SER A 242 -36.57 9.56 -5.25
CA SER A 242 -36.56 9.60 -3.79
C SER A 242 -37.26 8.38 -3.20
N TYR A 243 -36.98 8.06 -1.93
CA TYR A 243 -37.65 6.97 -1.22
C TYR A 243 -39.17 7.21 -1.14
N ALA A 244 -39.60 8.46 -0.99
CA ALA A 244 -41.02 8.81 -1.00
C ALA A 244 -41.71 8.48 -2.34
N GLU A 245 -41.05 8.75 -3.46
CA GLU A 245 -41.54 8.40 -4.80
C GLU A 245 -41.51 6.88 -5.03
N TYR A 246 -40.47 6.19 -4.53
CA TYR A 246 -40.38 4.74 -4.54
C TYR A 246 -41.55 4.10 -3.78
N GLN A 247 -41.88 4.59 -2.58
CA GLN A 247 -43.03 4.11 -1.83
C GLN A 247 -44.36 4.33 -2.57
N GLN A 248 -44.50 5.45 -3.28
CA GLN A 248 -45.68 5.73 -4.10
C GLN A 248 -45.78 4.79 -5.31
N GLN A 249 -44.66 4.47 -5.97
CA GLN A 249 -44.63 3.53 -7.10
C GLN A 249 -45.18 2.15 -6.72
N TYR A 250 -44.92 1.70 -5.50
CA TYR A 250 -45.37 0.40 -4.98
C TYR A 250 -46.57 0.52 -4.02
N ALA A 251 -47.31 1.64 -4.07
CA ALA A 251 -48.48 1.84 -3.23
C ALA A 251 -49.51 0.71 -3.41
N GLY A 252 -49.97 0.12 -2.29
CA GLY A 252 -50.95 -0.96 -2.28
C GLY A 252 -50.36 -2.37 -2.41
N LYS A 253 -49.04 -2.52 -2.58
CA LYS A 253 -48.36 -3.81 -2.44
C LYS A 253 -48.29 -4.26 -0.98
N GLN A 254 -48.30 -5.57 -0.75
CA GLN A 254 -48.32 -6.16 0.59
C GLN A 254 -46.91 -6.30 1.16
N SER A 255 -46.79 -6.30 2.49
CA SER A 255 -45.55 -6.63 3.19
C SER A 255 -45.35 -8.13 3.27
N ALA A 256 -44.09 -8.57 3.33
CA ALA A 256 -43.78 -9.96 3.56
C ALA A 256 -44.25 -10.43 4.95
N LEU A 257 -44.54 -11.72 5.08
CA LEU A 257 -45.06 -12.34 6.31
C LEU A 257 -44.01 -13.20 7.04
N ALA A 258 -42.92 -13.57 6.35
CA ALA A 258 -41.85 -14.41 6.88
C ALA A 258 -40.49 -13.76 6.66
N ASP A 259 -39.55 -14.08 7.54
CA ASP A 259 -38.14 -13.70 7.38
C ASP A 259 -37.45 -14.65 6.39
N CYS A 260 -36.48 -14.15 5.63
CA CYS A 260 -35.60 -14.98 4.83
C CYS A 260 -34.57 -15.71 5.72
N GLU A 261 -33.84 -16.66 5.13
CA GLU A 261 -32.68 -17.26 5.80
C GLU A 261 -31.63 -16.18 6.13
N LYS A 262 -30.99 -16.34 7.30
CA LYS A 262 -29.93 -15.42 7.72
C LYS A 262 -28.65 -15.73 6.95
N ILE A 263 -28.06 -14.70 6.36
CA ILE A 263 -26.84 -14.82 5.56
C ILE A 263 -25.65 -14.43 6.44
N GLN A 264 -24.68 -15.31 6.55
CA GLN A 264 -23.41 -14.99 7.20
C GLN A 264 -22.59 -14.09 6.28
N ALA A 265 -22.01 -13.02 6.82
CA ALA A 265 -21.37 -11.98 6.01
C ALA A 265 -20.14 -12.52 5.26
N GLU A 266 -19.43 -13.50 5.84
CA GLU A 266 -18.30 -14.19 5.23
C GLU A 266 -18.67 -14.97 3.96
N ASN A 267 -19.92 -15.38 3.80
CA ASN A 267 -20.41 -16.17 2.66
C ASN A 267 -20.78 -15.26 1.49
N MET A 268 -19.78 -14.59 0.94
CA MET A 268 -19.92 -13.66 -0.18
C MET A 268 -20.21 -14.41 -1.49
N ALA A 269 -21.10 -13.88 -2.32
CA ALA A 269 -21.28 -14.34 -3.70
C ALA A 269 -20.15 -13.80 -4.58
N TYR A 270 -19.97 -12.49 -4.60
CA TYR A 270 -18.89 -11.81 -5.32
C TYR A 270 -18.35 -10.63 -4.51
N ARG A 271 -17.17 -10.17 -4.89
CA ARG A 271 -16.51 -8.99 -4.32
C ARG A 271 -15.68 -8.26 -5.36
N SER A 272 -15.44 -6.98 -5.11
CA SER A 272 -14.68 -6.10 -6.01
C SER A 272 -13.16 -6.25 -5.90
N ALA A 273 -12.65 -6.79 -4.79
CA ALA A 273 -11.22 -6.81 -4.51
C ALA A 273 -10.78 -8.12 -3.85
N LYS A 274 -9.62 -8.64 -4.28
CA LYS A 274 -8.97 -9.83 -3.70
C LYS A 274 -8.61 -9.65 -2.21
N SER A 275 -8.39 -8.41 -1.78
CA SER A 275 -8.08 -8.05 -0.39
C SER A 275 -9.26 -8.19 0.58
N ILE A 276 -10.49 -8.29 0.06
CA ILE A 276 -11.69 -8.53 0.87
C ILE A 276 -11.82 -10.04 1.01
N TYR A 277 -11.61 -10.55 2.21
CA TYR A 277 -11.72 -11.97 2.49
C TYR A 277 -12.21 -12.22 3.90
N PRO A 278 -12.82 -13.38 4.15
CA PRO A 278 -13.33 -13.68 5.47
C PRO A 278 -12.17 -13.94 6.45
N THR A 279 -12.32 -13.43 7.67
CA THR A 279 -11.36 -13.59 8.76
C THR A 279 -12.02 -14.27 9.95
N ALA A 280 -11.19 -14.76 10.87
CA ALA A 280 -11.65 -15.33 12.11
C ALA A 280 -11.63 -14.28 13.23
N SER A 281 -12.72 -14.19 13.98
CA SER A 281 -12.83 -13.33 15.15
C SER A 281 -13.34 -14.10 16.36
N LYS A 282 -12.65 -13.87 17.48
CA LYS A 282 -13.06 -14.33 18.81
C LYS A 282 -13.46 -13.15 19.71
N SER A 283 -13.79 -12.01 19.10
CA SER A 283 -14.07 -10.75 19.80
C SER A 283 -15.35 -10.78 20.64
N SER A 284 -16.30 -11.67 20.32
CA SER A 284 -17.58 -11.77 21.02
C SER A 284 -18.08 -13.21 21.13
N ALA A 285 -18.77 -13.52 22.24
CA ALA A 285 -19.51 -14.77 22.41
C ALA A 285 -20.76 -14.86 21.51
N ALA A 286 -21.09 -13.78 20.79
CA ALA A 286 -22.22 -13.70 19.87
C ALA A 286 -21.84 -13.91 18.39
N MET A 287 -20.55 -14.08 18.06
CA MET A 287 -20.11 -14.35 16.69
C MET A 287 -20.77 -15.63 16.13
N GLU A 288 -21.07 -15.63 14.84
CA GLU A 288 -21.65 -16.79 14.15
C GLU A 288 -20.74 -17.16 12.96
N PRO A 289 -20.08 -18.35 12.96
CA PRO A 289 -19.96 -19.33 14.04
C PRO A 289 -19.06 -18.88 15.21
N VAL A 290 -19.39 -19.31 16.43
CA VAL A 290 -18.58 -19.06 17.65
C VAL A 290 -17.57 -20.19 17.88
N SER A 291 -16.32 -19.82 18.18
CA SER A 291 -15.27 -20.78 18.59
C SER A 291 -14.35 -20.17 19.65
N THR A 292 -13.84 -21.04 20.53
CA THR A 292 -12.81 -20.69 21.54
C THR A 292 -11.51 -21.46 21.33
N GLY A 293 -11.52 -22.57 20.57
CA GLY A 293 -10.39 -23.49 20.44
C GLY A 293 -9.78 -23.57 19.04
N ALA A 294 -10.54 -23.19 18.01
CA ALA A 294 -10.10 -23.14 16.61
C ALA A 294 -10.40 -21.77 16.00
N GLU A 295 -9.65 -21.35 14.99
CA GLU A 295 -10.00 -20.22 14.14
C GLU A 295 -11.15 -20.61 13.21
N LYS A 296 -12.26 -19.85 13.25
CA LYS A 296 -13.44 -20.05 12.42
C LYS A 296 -13.70 -18.76 11.65
N LEU A 297 -13.83 -18.86 10.34
CA LEU A 297 -14.09 -17.72 9.46
C LEU A 297 -15.53 -17.26 9.72
N ASN A 298 -15.70 -16.08 10.32
CA ASN A 298 -16.98 -15.59 10.86
C ASN A 298 -17.09 -14.05 10.82
N LEU A 299 -16.24 -13.41 10.02
CA LEU A 299 -16.10 -11.96 10.00
C LEU A 299 -15.70 -11.49 8.61
N ILE A 300 -16.42 -10.50 8.08
CA ILE A 300 -15.85 -9.54 7.14
C ILE A 300 -15.28 -8.40 7.95
N ASP A 301 -13.96 -8.26 7.94
CA ASP A 301 -13.26 -7.25 8.73
C ASP A 301 -13.34 -5.87 8.06
N GLY A 302 -13.74 -4.85 8.82
CA GLY A 302 -13.77 -3.46 8.36
C GLY A 302 -12.39 -2.96 7.92
N SER A 303 -11.30 -3.52 8.47
CA SER A 303 -9.94 -3.19 8.01
C SER A 303 -9.69 -3.58 6.54
N LYS A 304 -10.44 -4.56 6.01
CA LYS A 304 -10.38 -5.10 4.65
C LYS A 304 -11.46 -4.53 3.72
N PHE A 305 -12.58 -4.05 4.28
CA PHE A 305 -13.71 -3.49 3.55
C PHE A 305 -13.99 -2.03 3.97
N LYS A 306 -13.19 -1.11 3.42
CA LYS A 306 -13.16 0.31 3.84
C LYS A 306 -12.93 1.34 2.73
N LEU A 307 -12.37 0.94 1.60
CA LEU A 307 -12.02 1.90 0.54
C LEU A 307 -13.26 2.23 -0.29
N PRO A 308 -13.47 3.49 -0.70
CA PRO A 308 -14.53 3.84 -1.63
C PRO A 308 -14.55 2.91 -2.85
N GLU A 309 -15.75 2.71 -3.40
CA GLU A 309 -16.01 1.83 -4.54
C GLU A 309 -15.85 0.33 -4.30
N GLN A 310 -15.18 -0.10 -3.22
CA GLN A 310 -15.18 -1.51 -2.83
C GLN A 310 -16.60 -1.99 -2.60
N TRP A 311 -16.92 -3.20 -3.04
CA TRP A 311 -18.23 -3.79 -2.83
C TRP A 311 -18.16 -5.28 -2.57
N ILE A 312 -19.17 -5.76 -1.85
CA ILE A 312 -19.44 -7.17 -1.61
C ILE A 312 -20.90 -7.42 -1.99
N SER A 313 -21.17 -8.55 -2.63
CA SER A 313 -22.52 -9.00 -2.90
C SER A 313 -22.83 -10.36 -2.28
N TRP A 314 -24.11 -10.55 -1.96
CA TRP A 314 -24.68 -11.76 -1.39
C TRP A 314 -25.96 -12.12 -2.14
N ASN A 315 -26.19 -13.41 -2.33
CA ASN A 315 -27.44 -13.90 -2.91
C ASN A 315 -28.45 -14.19 -1.80
N VAL A 316 -29.68 -13.73 -1.98
CA VAL A 316 -30.79 -13.93 -1.04
C VAL A 316 -31.92 -14.63 -1.75
N GLU A 317 -32.40 -15.73 -1.16
CA GLU A 317 -33.62 -16.38 -1.63
C GLU A 317 -34.84 -15.80 -0.92
N VAL A 318 -35.82 -15.36 -1.71
CA VAL A 318 -37.07 -14.75 -1.24
C VAL A 318 -38.23 -15.66 -1.61
N GLU A 319 -38.99 -16.15 -0.62
CA GLU A 319 -40.06 -17.14 -0.87
C GLU A 319 -41.34 -16.53 -1.47
N GLN A 320 -41.61 -15.25 -1.23
CA GLN A 320 -42.84 -14.58 -1.66
C GLN A 320 -42.60 -13.11 -1.99
N ASP A 321 -43.39 -12.58 -2.92
CA ASP A 321 -43.42 -11.15 -3.19
C ASP A 321 -43.82 -10.35 -1.93
N GLY A 322 -43.10 -9.27 -1.66
CA GLY A 322 -43.51 -8.34 -0.61
C GLY A 322 -42.48 -7.29 -0.25
N PHE A 323 -42.88 -6.37 0.62
CA PHE A 323 -41.93 -5.48 1.29
C PHE A 323 -41.16 -6.19 2.40
N TYR A 324 -39.84 -6.06 2.35
CA TYR A 324 -38.89 -6.55 3.34
C TYR A 324 -38.09 -5.40 3.95
N GLN A 325 -37.47 -5.66 5.10
CA GLN A 325 -36.49 -4.80 5.75
C GLN A 325 -35.18 -5.57 5.91
N ILE A 326 -34.04 -4.88 5.84
CA ILE A 326 -32.73 -5.51 5.91
C ILE A 326 -32.06 -5.13 7.23
N ALA A 327 -31.81 -6.12 8.09
CA ALA A 327 -31.09 -5.97 9.34
C ALA A 327 -29.64 -6.44 9.17
N VAL A 328 -28.71 -5.76 9.82
CA VAL A 328 -27.28 -6.07 9.74
C VAL A 328 -26.64 -6.04 11.12
N ARG A 329 -25.85 -7.07 11.46
CA ARG A 329 -24.96 -7.03 12.62
C ARG A 329 -23.59 -6.56 12.20
N TYR A 330 -23.18 -5.43 12.76
CA TYR A 330 -21.98 -4.73 12.35
C TYR A 330 -21.18 -4.24 13.54
N ARG A 331 -19.93 -3.85 13.28
CA ARG A 331 -19.09 -3.11 14.23
C ARG A 331 -18.33 -2.02 13.48
N GLN A 332 -18.45 -0.80 13.97
CA GLN A 332 -17.71 0.37 13.53
C GLN A 332 -17.02 0.93 14.79
N SER A 333 -15.75 0.60 14.98
CA SER A 333 -14.99 1.01 16.18
C SER A 333 -13.86 1.97 15.85
N ASP A 334 -13.70 2.32 14.57
CA ASP A 334 -12.55 3.09 14.07
C ASP A 334 -12.80 4.60 14.05
N ARG A 335 -14.08 5.05 14.05
CA ARG A 335 -14.42 6.47 13.91
C ARG A 335 -15.23 6.99 15.07
N ASP A 336 -14.55 7.24 16.18
CA ASP A 336 -15.15 7.83 17.36
C ASP A 336 -15.88 9.16 17.04
N GLY A 337 -17.16 9.22 17.37
CA GLY A 337 -18.01 10.39 17.12
C GLY A 337 -18.43 10.62 15.66
N ALA A 338 -18.22 9.67 14.75
CA ALA A 338 -18.66 9.76 13.36
C ALA A 338 -19.33 8.45 12.87
N TYR A 339 -19.78 8.45 11.62
CA TYR A 339 -20.38 7.28 10.98
C TYR A 339 -19.58 6.83 9.76
N CYS A 340 -19.85 5.60 9.30
CA CYS A 340 -19.44 5.10 8.00
C CYS A 340 -20.64 4.93 7.08
N SER A 341 -20.45 5.12 5.77
CA SER A 341 -21.53 5.00 4.80
C SER A 341 -21.40 3.81 3.83
N ARG A 342 -22.54 3.28 3.40
CA ARG A 342 -22.65 2.30 2.30
C ARG A 342 -23.76 2.69 1.32
N ARG A 343 -23.57 2.30 0.06
CA ARG A 343 -24.55 2.34 -1.00
C ARG A 343 -25.09 0.93 -1.25
N LEU A 344 -26.41 0.78 -1.33
CA LEU A 344 -27.08 -0.49 -1.59
C LEU A 344 -27.53 -0.58 -3.05
N PHE A 345 -27.21 -1.69 -3.68
CA PHE A 345 -27.80 -2.14 -4.95
C PHE A 345 -28.58 -3.43 -4.72
N ILE A 346 -29.70 -3.57 -5.41
CA ILE A 346 -30.51 -4.79 -5.47
C ILE A 346 -30.63 -5.15 -6.94
N ASP A 347 -30.18 -6.35 -7.31
CA ASP A 347 -30.16 -6.85 -8.70
C ASP A 347 -29.45 -5.90 -9.69
N GLY A 348 -28.36 -5.27 -9.22
CA GLY A 348 -27.57 -4.33 -10.02
C GLY A 348 -28.14 -2.90 -10.12
N GLU A 349 -29.35 -2.66 -9.63
CA GLU A 349 -29.96 -1.33 -9.64
C GLU A 349 -29.94 -0.68 -8.25
N GLN A 350 -29.76 0.65 -8.23
CA GLN A 350 -29.92 1.42 -7.00
C GLN A 350 -31.42 1.73 -6.80
N PRO A 351 -32.06 1.26 -5.71
CA PRO A 351 -33.52 1.36 -5.57
C PRO A 351 -34.07 2.79 -5.52
N PHE A 352 -33.36 3.69 -4.82
CA PHE A 352 -33.70 5.10 -4.64
C PHE A 352 -32.46 5.89 -4.19
N ALA A 353 -32.53 7.23 -4.23
CA ALA A 353 -31.39 8.12 -3.94
C ALA A 353 -30.81 7.92 -2.53
N GLU A 354 -31.66 7.81 -1.51
CA GLU A 354 -31.27 7.66 -0.11
C GLU A 354 -30.58 6.31 0.18
N ALA A 355 -30.75 5.30 -0.68
CA ALA A 355 -30.04 4.02 -0.59
C ALA A 355 -28.52 4.16 -0.87
N ALA A 356 -28.06 5.30 -1.40
CA ALA A 356 -26.64 5.61 -1.53
C ALA A 356 -25.98 6.16 -0.26
N GLN A 357 -26.72 6.36 0.82
CA GLN A 357 -26.23 7.05 2.02
C GLN A 357 -26.61 6.32 3.31
N LEU A 358 -26.56 4.98 3.31
CA LEU A 358 -26.88 4.18 4.50
C LEU A 358 -25.79 4.38 5.55
N GLN A 359 -26.17 4.73 6.78
CA GLN A 359 -25.25 5.09 7.86
C GLN A 359 -25.03 3.94 8.85
N PHE A 360 -23.78 3.76 9.25
CA PHE A 360 -23.31 2.83 10.29
C PHE A 360 -22.58 3.64 11.36
N ASN A 361 -23.23 3.83 12.51
CA ASN A 361 -22.73 4.71 13.56
C ASN A 361 -21.63 4.03 14.38
N TYR A 362 -20.78 4.86 15.01
CA TYR A 362 -19.75 4.37 15.92
C TYR A 362 -20.33 3.58 17.09
N SER A 363 -19.73 2.42 17.35
CA SER A 363 -19.95 1.62 18.55
C SER A 363 -18.69 0.82 18.89
N GLY A 364 -18.18 1.00 20.10
CA GLY A 364 -17.07 0.19 20.63
C GLY A 364 -17.42 -1.29 20.87
N GLN A 365 -18.66 -1.71 20.63
CA GLN A 365 -19.14 -3.09 20.68
C GLN A 365 -19.88 -3.43 19.38
N TRP A 366 -20.14 -4.72 19.15
CA TRP A 366 -21.04 -5.15 18.08
C TRP A 366 -22.44 -4.55 18.29
N ASP A 367 -23.04 -4.07 17.21
CA ASP A 367 -24.40 -3.54 17.19
C ASP A 367 -25.24 -4.16 16.07
N VAL A 368 -26.55 -3.96 16.11
CA VAL A 368 -27.49 -4.38 15.06
C VAL A 368 -28.35 -3.19 14.68
N CYS A 369 -28.36 -2.85 13.39
CA CYS A 369 -29.22 -1.80 12.85
C CYS A 369 -30.07 -2.31 11.68
N TRP A 370 -31.12 -1.54 11.37
CA TRP A 370 -31.79 -1.62 10.09
C TRP A 370 -31.05 -0.78 9.04
N LEU A 371 -31.06 -1.20 7.78
CA LEU A 371 -30.73 -0.31 6.68
C LEU A 371 -31.86 0.72 6.52
N GLY A 372 -31.52 1.99 6.73
CA GLY A 372 -32.49 3.05 6.94
C GLY A 372 -31.87 4.44 6.93
N ASP A 373 -32.59 5.41 7.50
CA ASP A 373 -32.21 6.82 7.56
C ASP A 373 -31.15 7.18 8.63
N GLY A 374 -30.58 6.18 9.30
CA GLY A 374 -29.61 6.36 10.39
C GLY A 374 -30.22 6.61 11.78
N ASN A 375 -31.51 6.92 11.87
CA ASN A 375 -32.24 7.17 13.13
C ASN A 375 -33.11 5.98 13.56
N ASN A 376 -32.69 4.77 13.20
CA ASN A 376 -33.40 3.52 13.44
C ASN A 376 -34.77 3.43 12.73
N ASN A 377 -35.01 4.23 11.68
CA ASN A 377 -36.17 4.08 10.81
C ASN A 377 -35.80 3.22 9.59
N PRO A 378 -36.29 1.97 9.49
CA PRO A 378 -35.96 1.06 8.39
C PRO A 378 -36.57 1.53 7.05
N TYR A 379 -35.78 1.46 5.98
CA TYR A 379 -36.33 1.47 4.63
C TYR A 379 -36.99 0.12 4.31
N GLN A 380 -38.02 0.16 3.48
CA GLN A 380 -38.71 -1.03 2.98
C GLN A 380 -38.38 -1.25 1.50
N PHE A 381 -37.99 -2.47 1.16
CA PHE A 381 -37.60 -2.87 -0.19
C PHE A 381 -38.61 -3.88 -0.72
N TYR A 382 -39.20 -3.61 -1.87
CA TYR A 382 -40.10 -4.56 -2.53
C TYR A 382 -39.28 -5.59 -3.30
N LEU A 383 -39.33 -6.86 -2.87
CA LEU A 383 -38.67 -7.98 -3.50
C LEU A 383 -39.71 -8.94 -4.06
N THR A 384 -39.39 -9.59 -5.19
CA THR A 384 -40.22 -10.65 -5.78
C THR A 384 -39.79 -12.02 -5.25
N ALA A 385 -40.60 -13.04 -5.46
CA ALA A 385 -40.17 -14.41 -5.17
C ALA A 385 -39.02 -14.84 -6.10
N GLY A 386 -37.95 -15.41 -5.53
CA GLY A 386 -36.77 -15.90 -6.23
C GLY A 386 -35.45 -15.41 -5.61
N THR A 387 -34.36 -15.64 -6.34
CA THR A 387 -33.01 -15.22 -5.94
C THR A 387 -32.76 -13.75 -6.31
N HIS A 388 -32.32 -12.96 -5.34
CA HIS A 388 -31.96 -11.55 -5.49
C HIS A 388 -30.49 -11.31 -5.09
N GLU A 389 -29.78 -10.46 -5.82
CA GLU A 389 -28.42 -10.01 -5.44
C GLU A 389 -28.52 -8.77 -4.56
N LEU A 390 -28.05 -8.84 -3.31
CA LEU A 390 -27.82 -7.68 -2.46
C LEU A 390 -26.35 -7.28 -2.50
N LYS A 391 -26.06 -6.05 -2.87
CA LYS A 391 -24.69 -5.54 -2.98
C LYS A 391 -24.50 -4.26 -2.18
N LEU A 392 -23.58 -4.30 -1.22
CA LEU A 392 -23.16 -3.12 -0.47
C LEU A 392 -21.84 -2.61 -1.02
N GLN A 393 -21.84 -1.35 -1.42
CA GLN A 393 -20.66 -0.63 -1.89
C GLN A 393 -20.25 0.42 -0.86
N VAL A 394 -18.95 0.61 -0.66
CA VAL A 394 -18.40 1.67 0.18
C VAL A 394 -18.55 3.01 -0.52
N THR A 395 -19.05 4.00 0.23
CA THR A 395 -19.20 5.39 -0.22
C THR A 395 -18.92 6.32 0.94
N ILE A 396 -18.42 7.52 0.66
CA ILE A 396 -18.21 8.56 1.67
C ILE A 396 -19.55 9.21 2.05
N GLY A 397 -20.57 9.11 1.18
CA GLY A 397 -21.89 9.67 1.43
C GLY A 397 -21.83 11.19 1.56
N LYS A 398 -22.59 11.77 2.49
CA LYS A 398 -22.71 13.23 2.65
C LYS A 398 -21.40 13.93 3.03
N MET A 399 -20.43 13.20 3.56
CA MET A 399 -19.13 13.77 3.93
C MET A 399 -18.21 14.03 2.72
N ALA A 400 -18.53 13.51 1.52
CA ALA A 400 -17.63 13.57 0.37
C ALA A 400 -17.24 15.01 -0.01
N GLU A 401 -18.22 15.91 -0.10
CA GLU A 401 -18.00 17.33 -0.43
C GLU A 401 -17.15 18.04 0.63
N LEU A 402 -17.38 17.74 1.91
CA LEU A 402 -16.62 18.32 3.02
C LEU A 402 -15.17 17.83 3.02
N VAL A 403 -14.95 16.54 2.77
CA VAL A 403 -13.62 15.93 2.71
C VAL A 403 -12.84 16.39 1.47
N SER A 404 -13.54 16.64 0.36
CA SER A 404 -12.96 17.27 -0.84
C SER A 404 -12.53 18.71 -0.56
N GLU A 405 -13.39 19.54 0.05
CA GLU A 405 -13.06 20.93 0.42
C GLU A 405 -11.86 21.01 1.38
N VAL A 406 -11.72 20.06 2.31
CA VAL A 406 -10.52 19.98 3.17
C VAL A 406 -9.25 19.71 2.35
N GLY A 407 -9.34 18.89 1.31
CA GLY A 407 -8.23 18.63 0.38
C GLY A 407 -7.78 19.87 -0.37
N ASP A 408 -8.73 20.66 -0.86
CA ASP A 408 -8.46 21.93 -1.53
C ASP A 408 -7.76 22.91 -0.57
N ILE A 409 -8.33 23.07 0.64
CA ILE A 409 -7.76 23.92 1.69
C ILE A 409 -6.34 23.48 2.07
N LEU A 410 -6.09 22.17 2.21
CA LEU A 410 -4.75 21.63 2.50
C LEU A 410 -3.76 21.95 1.38
N THR A 411 -4.17 21.82 0.12
CA THR A 411 -3.32 22.12 -1.04
C THR A 411 -2.94 23.60 -1.10
N GLU A 412 -3.93 24.48 -0.90
CA GLU A 412 -3.73 25.94 -0.85
C GLU A 412 -2.88 26.34 0.38
N LEU A 413 -3.16 25.79 1.56
CA LEU A 413 -2.35 26.05 2.77
C LEU A 413 -0.91 25.55 2.64
N ASN A 414 -0.68 24.42 1.98
CA ASN A 414 0.67 23.94 1.68
C ASN A 414 1.41 24.92 0.74
N THR A 415 0.71 25.58 -0.17
CA THR A 415 1.27 26.64 -1.02
C THR A 415 1.64 27.88 -0.20
N CYS A 416 0.80 28.27 0.75
CA CYS A 416 1.12 29.31 1.74
C CYS A 416 2.34 28.92 2.60
N TYR A 417 2.39 27.66 3.08
CA TYR A 417 3.51 27.13 3.84
C TYR A 417 4.83 27.24 3.05
N ARG A 418 4.84 26.78 1.79
CA ARG A 418 6.02 26.89 0.91
C ARG A 418 6.44 28.34 0.71
N SER A 419 5.49 29.26 0.52
CA SER A 419 5.78 30.69 0.37
C SER A 419 6.44 31.30 1.61
N ILE A 420 6.03 30.88 2.81
CA ILE A 420 6.68 31.26 4.08
C ILE A 420 8.07 30.63 4.17
N TYR A 421 8.18 29.34 3.83
CA TYR A 421 9.41 28.57 3.89
C TYR A 421 10.53 29.13 3.00
N VAL A 422 10.20 29.62 1.80
CA VAL A 422 11.14 30.33 0.91
C VAL A 422 11.78 31.56 1.58
N ILE A 423 11.15 32.13 2.61
CA ILE A 423 11.69 33.29 3.35
C ILE A 423 12.44 32.85 4.61
N THR A 424 11.89 31.88 5.34
CA THR A 424 12.41 31.48 6.66
C THR A 424 13.51 30.44 6.60
N GLY A 425 13.54 29.61 5.57
CA GLY A 425 14.35 28.40 5.51
C GLY A 425 13.84 27.29 6.41
N SER A 426 14.62 26.21 6.48
CA SER A 426 14.31 24.98 7.24
C SER A 426 14.31 25.15 8.75
N GLU A 427 15.10 26.09 9.28
CA GLU A 427 15.13 26.45 10.69
C GLU A 427 14.84 27.96 10.85
N ALA A 428 13.56 28.30 11.00
CA ALA A 428 13.15 29.69 11.17
C ALA A 428 13.73 30.28 12.48
N ASP A 429 14.60 31.28 12.37
CA ASP A 429 15.09 32.03 13.53
C ASP A 429 13.94 32.78 14.22
N GLN A 430 13.50 32.29 15.38
CA GLN A 430 12.37 32.82 16.13
C GLN A 430 12.59 34.24 16.66
N TYR A 431 13.84 34.74 16.67
CA TYR A 431 14.19 36.07 17.17
C TYR A 431 14.34 37.11 16.05
N ARG A 432 14.22 36.71 14.78
CA ARG A 432 14.33 37.59 13.62
C ARG A 432 12.96 38.11 13.18
N ASP A 433 12.85 39.43 12.98
CA ASP A 433 11.69 40.01 12.29
C ASP A 433 11.89 39.85 10.78
N TYR A 434 11.15 38.94 10.16
CA TYR A 434 11.22 38.67 8.73
C TYR A 434 10.41 39.66 7.89
N HIS A 435 9.67 40.60 8.50
CA HIS A 435 8.84 41.56 7.78
C HIS A 435 7.83 40.89 6.83
N PHE A 436 7.19 39.80 7.26
CA PHE A 436 6.23 39.04 6.44
C PHE A 436 5.09 39.90 5.87
N THR A 437 4.67 40.95 6.59
CA THR A 437 3.63 41.87 6.14
C THR A 437 4.04 42.68 4.89
N GLU A 438 5.35 42.81 4.64
CA GLU A 438 5.91 43.49 3.47
C GLU A 438 6.30 42.48 2.38
N LEU A 439 6.84 41.32 2.77
CA LEU A 439 7.36 40.31 1.83
C LEU A 439 6.28 39.42 1.21
N ILE A 440 5.26 39.03 1.98
CA ILE A 440 4.19 38.11 1.56
C ILE A 440 2.78 38.59 1.98
N PRO A 441 2.39 39.83 1.66
CA PRO A 441 1.09 40.37 2.05
C PRO A 441 -0.09 39.58 1.47
N ASP A 442 0.06 39.01 0.27
CA ASP A 442 -1.00 38.25 -0.38
C ASP A 442 -1.16 36.85 0.23
N THR A 443 -0.06 36.17 0.60
CA THR A 443 -0.09 34.92 1.37
C THR A 443 -0.83 35.07 2.70
N LEU A 444 -0.65 36.19 3.41
CA LEU A 444 -1.37 36.44 4.67
C LEU A 444 -2.88 36.60 4.45
N LYS A 445 -3.31 37.27 3.37
CA LYS A 445 -4.73 37.39 3.01
C LYS A 445 -5.33 36.03 2.63
N GLU A 446 -4.57 35.23 1.89
CA GLU A 446 -4.98 33.90 1.46
C GLU A 446 -5.13 32.96 2.67
N MET A 447 -4.17 32.97 3.61
CA MET A 447 -4.28 32.26 4.88
C MET A 447 -5.53 32.69 5.68
N GLU A 448 -5.86 33.98 5.71
CA GLU A 448 -7.08 34.48 6.38
C GLU A 448 -8.35 33.93 5.72
N ALA A 449 -8.43 33.95 4.38
CA ALA A 449 -9.55 33.40 3.63
C ALA A 449 -9.71 31.89 3.82
N LEU A 450 -8.60 31.15 3.80
CA LEU A 450 -8.55 29.71 4.04
C LEU A 450 -9.01 29.34 5.45
N ASN A 451 -8.64 30.14 6.45
CA ASN A 451 -9.08 29.96 7.82
C ASN A 451 -10.61 30.08 7.97
N GLU A 452 -11.25 31.02 7.27
CA GLU A 452 -12.72 31.16 7.28
C GLU A 452 -13.43 30.02 6.53
N ARG A 453 -12.85 29.55 5.41
CA ARG A 453 -13.32 28.32 4.74
C ARG A 453 -13.24 27.12 5.67
N LEU A 454 -12.12 26.93 6.35
CA LEU A 454 -11.90 25.83 7.29
C LEU A 454 -12.89 25.86 8.47
N LYS A 455 -13.17 27.04 9.04
CA LYS A 455 -14.22 27.22 10.06
C LYS A 455 -15.62 26.87 9.55
N THR A 456 -15.90 27.14 8.28
CA THR A 456 -17.19 26.82 7.66
C THR A 456 -17.37 25.31 7.52
N VAL A 457 -16.32 24.62 7.04
CA VAL A 457 -16.30 23.14 6.97
C VAL A 457 -16.47 22.52 8.35
N LEU A 458 -15.73 23.02 9.36
CA LEU A 458 -15.83 22.52 10.72
C LEU A 458 -17.26 22.61 11.29
N ARG A 459 -17.98 23.72 11.02
CA ARG A 459 -19.38 23.86 11.43
C ARG A 459 -20.28 22.86 10.72
N ALA A 460 -20.13 22.70 9.41
CA ALA A 460 -20.91 21.74 8.64
C ALA A 460 -20.67 20.28 9.09
N LEU A 461 -19.43 19.93 9.44
CA LEU A 461 -19.09 18.63 10.03
C LEU A 461 -19.77 18.43 11.39
N GLN A 462 -19.75 19.44 12.26
CA GLN A 462 -20.41 19.38 13.58
C GLN A 462 -21.93 19.22 13.46
N ASP A 463 -22.55 19.88 12.48
CA ASP A 463 -23.98 19.78 12.22
C ASP A 463 -24.38 18.39 11.70
N GLU A 464 -23.54 17.76 10.86
CA GLU A 464 -23.80 16.43 10.31
C GLU A 464 -23.56 15.28 11.32
N MET A 465 -22.57 15.42 12.21
CA MET A 465 -22.20 14.35 13.16
C MET A 465 -22.96 14.41 14.49
N GLY A 466 -23.57 15.54 14.84
CA GLY A 466 -24.40 15.69 16.04
C GLY A 466 -23.69 15.75 17.40
N GLU A 467 -22.38 15.43 17.48
CA GLU A 467 -21.56 15.53 18.71
C GLU A 467 -20.16 16.13 18.46
N LYS A 468 -19.58 16.73 19.52
CA LYS A 468 -18.17 17.15 19.55
C LYS A 468 -17.30 15.99 20.02
N GLY A 469 -16.71 15.27 19.08
CA GLY A 469 -15.77 14.17 19.34
C GLY A 469 -14.30 14.54 19.14
N SER A 470 -13.41 13.56 19.35
CA SER A 470 -11.98 13.66 19.02
C SER A 470 -11.74 13.97 17.53
N PHE A 471 -12.69 13.61 16.68
CA PHE A 471 -12.67 13.75 15.23
C PHE A 471 -12.48 15.19 14.71
N THR A 472 -12.84 16.24 15.45
CA THR A 472 -12.69 17.64 14.98
C THR A 472 -11.43 18.34 15.47
N THR A 473 -10.62 17.70 16.33
CA THR A 473 -9.48 18.34 17.03
C THR A 473 -8.43 18.92 16.08
N ALA A 474 -8.15 18.23 14.96
CA ALA A 474 -7.17 18.70 13.97
C ALA A 474 -7.57 20.05 13.35
N PHE A 475 -8.86 20.30 13.15
CA PHE A 475 -9.37 21.58 12.65
C PHE A 475 -9.17 22.68 13.68
N ASP A 476 -9.54 22.42 14.94
CA ASP A 476 -9.44 23.42 16.02
C ASP A 476 -8.00 23.91 16.21
N ASN A 477 -7.02 23.00 16.18
CA ASN A 477 -5.60 23.33 16.28
C ASN A 477 -5.12 24.18 15.10
N LEU A 478 -5.40 23.73 13.86
CA LEU A 478 -4.97 24.44 12.66
C LEU A 478 -5.62 25.83 12.54
N ILE A 479 -6.91 25.94 12.86
CA ILE A 479 -7.62 27.23 12.90
C ILE A 479 -6.97 28.17 13.91
N PHE A 480 -6.62 27.66 15.10
CA PHE A 480 -5.96 28.46 16.12
C PHE A 480 -4.59 28.98 15.64
N ASP A 481 -3.79 28.13 15.01
CA ASP A 481 -2.46 28.49 14.54
C ASP A 481 -2.50 29.48 13.38
N ILE A 482 -3.36 29.26 12.36
CA ILE A 482 -3.54 30.23 11.27
C ILE A 482 -4.02 31.58 11.82
N SER A 483 -5.00 31.57 12.74
CA SER A 483 -5.52 32.80 13.35
C SER A 483 -4.41 33.57 14.10
N ALA A 484 -3.52 32.85 14.80
CA ALA A 484 -2.39 33.46 15.49
C ALA A 484 -1.35 34.04 14.52
N MET A 485 -1.03 33.31 13.45
CA MET A 485 -0.08 33.73 12.41
C MET A 485 -0.56 34.97 11.64
N VAL A 486 -1.82 35.00 11.22
CA VAL A 486 -2.42 36.16 10.53
C VAL A 486 -2.55 37.35 11.48
N GLY A 487 -3.00 37.12 12.72
CA GLY A 487 -3.20 38.19 13.70
C GLY A 487 -1.90 38.84 14.19
N LYS A 488 -0.80 38.09 14.22
CA LYS A 488 0.55 38.58 14.55
C LYS A 488 1.59 37.97 13.62
N PRO A 489 1.81 38.55 12.43
CA PRO A 489 2.74 38.01 11.45
C PRO A 489 4.18 37.83 11.96
N ARG A 490 4.61 38.60 12.97
CA ARG A 490 5.92 38.42 13.61
C ARG A 490 6.11 37.05 14.29
N ASP A 491 5.03 36.45 14.77
CA ASP A 491 5.08 35.17 15.50
C ASP A 491 5.11 33.96 14.54
N ILE A 492 4.99 34.17 13.23
CA ILE A 492 5.01 33.12 12.19
C ILE A 492 6.25 32.23 12.32
N ALA A 493 7.44 32.82 12.51
CA ALA A 493 8.67 32.05 12.66
C ALA A 493 8.63 31.08 13.86
N SER A 494 8.02 31.50 14.98
CA SER A 494 7.88 30.65 16.18
C SER A 494 6.80 29.58 16.08
N LYS A 495 5.83 29.75 15.16
CA LYS A 495 4.68 28.86 14.96
C LYS A 495 4.78 27.99 13.71
N LEU A 496 5.81 28.19 12.88
CA LEU A 496 5.94 27.49 11.61
C LEU A 496 5.95 25.96 11.78
N GLU A 497 6.62 25.46 12.83
CA GLU A 497 6.68 24.03 13.11
C GLU A 497 5.34 23.46 13.60
N THR A 498 4.60 24.20 14.44
CA THR A 498 3.27 23.75 14.88
C THR A 498 2.27 23.80 13.74
N PHE A 499 2.32 24.85 12.90
CA PHE A 499 1.52 24.95 11.68
C PHE A 499 1.79 23.79 10.72
N LYS A 500 3.07 23.42 10.50
CA LYS A 500 3.46 22.24 9.71
C LYS A 500 2.89 20.95 10.31
N SER A 501 3.02 20.75 11.62
CA SER A 501 2.48 19.58 12.32
C SER A 501 0.95 19.50 12.22
N ASP A 502 0.26 20.62 12.31
CA ASP A 502 -1.20 20.69 12.23
C ASP A 502 -1.72 20.46 10.80
N LEU A 503 -0.99 20.93 9.78
CA LEU A 503 -1.26 20.56 8.37
C LEU A 503 -1.15 19.05 8.16
N GLY A 504 -0.08 18.43 8.68
CA GLY A 504 0.10 16.98 8.65
C GLY A 504 -1.06 16.24 9.34
N SER A 505 -1.47 16.72 10.51
CA SER A 505 -2.58 16.15 11.28
C SER A 505 -3.93 16.25 10.55
N LEU A 506 -4.19 17.36 9.86
CA LEU A 506 -5.40 17.52 9.06
C LEU A 506 -5.36 16.64 7.79
N GLY A 507 -4.17 16.44 7.19
CA GLY A 507 -3.97 15.46 6.12
C GLY A 507 -4.26 14.02 6.57
N GLU A 508 -3.79 13.62 7.75
CA GLU A 508 -4.13 12.32 8.37
C GLU A 508 -5.64 12.18 8.62
N TRP A 509 -6.28 13.24 9.11
CA TRP A 509 -7.73 13.28 9.27
C TRP A 509 -8.45 13.06 7.95
N GLN A 510 -8.04 13.75 6.88
CA GLN A 510 -8.66 13.63 5.56
C GLN A 510 -8.61 12.18 5.06
N GLN A 511 -7.47 11.51 5.23
CA GLN A 511 -7.32 10.09 4.87
C GLN A 511 -8.19 9.17 5.73
N GLY A 512 -8.25 9.43 7.04
CA GLY A 512 -9.18 8.74 7.93
C GLY A 512 -10.64 8.91 7.51
N ALA A 513 -11.02 10.10 7.03
CA ALA A 513 -12.37 10.45 6.60
C ALA A 513 -12.76 9.84 5.23
N ILE A 514 -11.80 9.46 4.40
CA ILE A 514 -12.03 8.69 3.17
C ILE A 514 -12.27 7.21 3.48
N ASN A 515 -11.51 6.64 4.42
CA ASN A 515 -11.61 5.23 4.80
C ASN A 515 -12.85 4.94 5.65
N GLN A 516 -13.81 4.18 5.13
CA GLN A 516 -15.10 3.89 5.76
C GLN A 516 -15.18 2.44 6.31
N PRO A 517 -14.37 2.02 7.30
CA PRO A 517 -14.33 0.63 7.76
C PRO A 517 -15.62 0.24 8.47
N VAL A 518 -16.22 -0.88 8.06
CA VAL A 518 -17.35 -1.50 8.77
C VAL A 518 -17.14 -3.01 8.75
N SER A 519 -17.07 -3.60 9.94
CA SER A 519 -17.06 -5.05 10.12
C SER A 519 -18.48 -5.61 10.04
N PHE A 520 -18.66 -6.74 9.36
CA PHE A 520 -19.96 -7.44 9.27
C PHE A 520 -19.84 -8.88 9.76
N ASP A 521 -20.85 -9.32 10.52
CA ASP A 521 -20.99 -10.72 10.97
C ASP A 521 -22.13 -11.41 10.21
N TRP A 522 -23.32 -10.80 10.13
CA TRP A 522 -24.41 -11.31 9.29
C TRP A 522 -25.31 -10.21 8.72
N ILE A 523 -26.01 -10.57 7.65
CA ILE A 523 -27.08 -9.80 7.00
C ILE A 523 -28.36 -10.63 7.06
N TRP A 524 -29.48 -9.99 7.36
CA TRP A 524 -30.76 -10.68 7.49
C TRP A 524 -31.90 -9.88 6.86
N VAL A 525 -32.49 -10.44 5.80
CA VAL A 525 -33.71 -9.91 5.20
C VAL A 525 -34.92 -10.41 5.99
N LYS A 526 -35.67 -9.48 6.58
CA LYS A 526 -36.73 -9.75 7.55
C LYS A 526 -38.06 -9.15 7.10
N SER A 527 -39.15 -9.74 7.57
CA SER A 527 -40.48 -9.15 7.42
C SER A 527 -40.56 -7.85 8.24
N PRO A 528 -41.35 -6.84 7.81
CA PRO A 528 -41.50 -5.57 8.55
C PRO A 528 -42.13 -5.71 9.95
N GLN A 529 -42.65 -6.89 10.30
CA GLN A 529 -43.24 -7.17 11.61
C GLN A 529 -42.21 -7.72 12.61
N SER A 530 -41.03 -8.11 12.13
CA SER A 530 -39.99 -8.75 12.94
C SER A 530 -39.18 -7.73 13.74
N GLN A 531 -38.76 -8.11 14.96
CA GLN A 531 -37.90 -7.28 15.79
C GLN A 531 -36.41 -7.55 15.51
N LEU A 532 -35.56 -6.55 15.81
CA LEU A 532 -34.11 -6.73 15.75
C LEU A 532 -33.65 -7.74 16.82
N PRO A 533 -32.76 -8.68 16.46
CA PRO A 533 -32.12 -9.54 17.44
C PRO A 533 -31.13 -8.75 18.31
N LYS A 534 -30.73 -9.32 19.45
CA LYS A 534 -29.70 -8.72 20.30
C LYS A 534 -28.32 -8.85 19.66
N ALA A 535 -27.58 -7.75 19.61
CA ALA A 535 -26.22 -7.71 19.07
C ALA A 535 -25.19 -8.52 19.87
N ASN A 536 -25.38 -8.63 21.19
CA ASN A 536 -24.44 -9.27 22.11
C ASN A 536 -25.16 -10.27 23.03
N LYS A 537 -24.43 -11.30 23.47
CA LYS A 537 -24.90 -12.21 24.53
C LYS A 537 -24.88 -11.50 25.90
N GLY A 538 -25.54 -12.10 26.90
CA GLY A 538 -25.58 -11.55 28.26
C GLY A 538 -24.24 -11.61 28.98
N PHE A 539 -24.10 -10.84 30.06
CA PHE A 539 -22.88 -10.72 30.86
C PHE A 539 -22.25 -12.08 31.27
N PHE A 540 -23.06 -13.00 31.82
CA PHE A 540 -22.54 -14.29 32.29
C PHE A 540 -22.03 -15.20 31.17
N SER A 541 -22.69 -15.19 30.01
CA SER A 541 -22.21 -15.91 28.82
C SER A 541 -20.88 -15.34 28.30
N THR A 542 -20.71 -14.02 28.33
CA THR A 542 -19.45 -13.37 27.93
C THR A 542 -18.32 -13.73 28.88
N VAL A 543 -18.56 -13.71 30.21
CA VAL A 543 -17.55 -14.14 31.20
C VAL A 543 -17.17 -15.61 31.02
N ALA A 544 -18.15 -16.49 30.82
CA ALA A 544 -17.88 -17.91 30.57
C ALA A 544 -17.04 -18.12 29.29
N TYR A 545 -17.37 -17.41 28.21
CA TYR A 545 -16.63 -17.43 26.96
C TYR A 545 -15.17 -16.98 27.14
N GLN A 546 -14.94 -15.86 27.84
CA GLN A 546 -13.58 -15.36 28.11
C GLN A 546 -12.74 -16.34 28.95
N CYS A 547 -13.34 -16.98 29.95
CA CYS A 547 -12.66 -18.03 30.73
C CYS A 547 -12.25 -19.24 29.86
N MET A 548 -13.11 -19.65 28.91
CA MET A 548 -12.78 -20.74 27.99
C MET A 548 -11.67 -20.34 27.01
N LEU A 549 -11.72 -19.12 26.47
CA LEU A 549 -10.70 -18.59 25.58
C LEU A 549 -9.33 -18.53 26.27
N PHE A 550 -9.29 -18.04 27.52
CA PHE A 550 -8.08 -18.03 28.34
C PHE A 550 -7.57 -19.44 28.63
N ALA A 551 -8.44 -20.41 28.93
CA ALA A 551 -7.99 -21.79 29.17
C ALA A 551 -7.39 -22.42 27.90
N ASN A 552 -7.98 -22.16 26.73
CA ASN A 552 -7.50 -22.69 25.46
C ASN A 552 -6.18 -22.06 25.02
N SER A 553 -5.88 -20.81 25.38
CA SER A 553 -4.62 -20.16 24.98
C SER A 553 -3.35 -20.85 25.55
N PHE A 554 -3.46 -21.64 26.62
CA PHE A 554 -2.36 -22.46 27.17
C PHE A 554 -2.19 -23.81 26.48
N VAL A 555 -3.18 -24.25 25.70
CA VAL A 555 -3.21 -25.56 25.04
C VAL A 555 -3.04 -25.42 23.53
N MET A 556 -3.32 -24.24 22.97
CA MET A 556 -3.13 -23.96 21.55
C MET A 556 -1.65 -23.87 21.18
N ASP A 557 -1.22 -24.77 20.30
CA ASP A 557 0.10 -24.72 19.67
C ASP A 557 0.06 -23.82 18.44
N TYR A 558 0.39 -22.54 18.64
CA TYR A 558 0.46 -21.53 17.58
C TYR A 558 1.52 -21.82 16.52
N SER A 559 2.51 -22.69 16.81
CA SER A 559 3.57 -23.04 15.85
C SER A 559 3.12 -24.06 14.81
N ALA A 560 1.93 -24.64 14.98
CA ALA A 560 1.40 -25.68 14.12
C ALA A 560 0.11 -25.29 13.37
N ILE A 561 -0.33 -24.04 13.47
CA ILE A 561 -1.47 -23.52 12.70
C ILE A 561 -1.19 -23.66 11.20
N GLY A 562 -2.09 -24.36 10.49
CA GLY A 562 -1.98 -24.62 9.04
C GLY A 562 -1.39 -25.98 8.66
N LYS A 563 -0.90 -26.81 9.59
CA LYS A 563 -0.45 -28.16 9.24
C LYS A 563 -1.65 -29.03 8.81
N MET A 564 -1.51 -29.80 7.74
CA MET A 564 -2.56 -30.76 7.33
C MET A 564 -2.45 -32.10 8.09
N SER A 565 -1.32 -32.37 8.74
CA SER A 565 -1.05 -33.59 9.51
C SER A 565 -0.30 -33.29 10.81
N ALA A 566 -0.48 -34.15 11.81
CA ALA A 566 0.18 -34.05 13.12
C ALA A 566 1.60 -34.66 13.14
N ASP A 567 1.91 -35.56 12.22
CA ASP A 567 3.22 -36.22 12.16
C ASP A 567 4.24 -35.30 11.47
N ALA A 568 5.29 -34.95 12.21
CA ALA A 568 6.53 -34.46 11.61
C ALA A 568 7.12 -35.63 10.83
N ASP A 569 6.99 -35.58 9.51
CA ASP A 569 7.65 -36.55 8.65
C ASP A 569 9.15 -36.49 8.96
N GLU A 570 9.79 -37.62 9.26
CA GLU A 570 11.22 -37.70 9.62
C GLU A 570 12.13 -37.23 8.46
N HIS A 571 11.55 -36.89 7.32
CA HIS A 571 12.18 -36.43 6.08
C HIS A 571 11.79 -35.00 5.68
N ALA A 572 11.17 -34.22 6.58
CA ALA A 572 10.84 -32.82 6.29
C ALA A 572 12.11 -31.94 6.27
N ILE A 573 12.24 -31.07 5.25
CA ILE A 573 13.30 -30.06 5.21
C ILE A 573 12.95 -28.89 6.14
N LYS A 574 13.91 -28.43 6.95
CA LYS A 574 13.73 -27.29 7.85
C LYS A 574 14.10 -25.99 7.12
N VAL A 575 13.13 -25.09 7.00
CA VAL A 575 13.29 -23.80 6.32
C VAL A 575 13.12 -22.67 7.34
N TRP A 576 14.10 -21.77 7.42
CA TRP A 576 14.03 -20.59 8.28
C TRP A 576 13.75 -19.33 7.48
N VAL A 577 12.81 -18.53 8.00
CA VAL A 577 12.45 -17.22 7.47
C VAL A 577 12.62 -16.17 8.57
N THR A 578 13.07 -14.97 8.17
CA THR A 578 13.34 -13.84 9.09
C THR A 578 12.33 -12.70 8.97
N SER A 579 11.36 -12.81 8.04
CA SER A 579 10.29 -11.83 7.81
C SER A 579 9.25 -11.72 8.93
N GLY A 580 8.26 -10.82 8.77
CA GLY A 580 7.10 -10.74 9.65
C GLY A 580 6.19 -11.98 9.62
N ARG A 581 5.24 -12.01 10.55
CA ARG A 581 4.30 -13.12 10.76
C ARG A 581 3.42 -13.37 9.53
N ASP A 582 2.88 -12.32 8.91
CA ASP A 582 1.96 -12.48 7.78
C ASP A 582 2.69 -12.99 6.53
N GLN A 583 3.91 -12.52 6.29
CA GLN A 583 4.80 -13.06 5.26
C GLN A 583 5.01 -14.57 5.48
N SER A 584 5.32 -14.98 6.71
CA SER A 584 5.54 -16.40 7.02
C SER A 584 4.28 -17.25 6.83
N LYS A 585 3.08 -16.72 7.13
CA LYS A 585 1.80 -17.40 6.89
C LYS A 585 1.51 -17.56 5.39
N ILE A 586 1.82 -16.55 4.57
CA ILE A 586 1.68 -16.65 3.11
C ILE A 586 2.60 -17.75 2.58
N ILE A 587 3.89 -17.73 2.95
CA ILE A 587 4.87 -18.72 2.51
C ILE A 587 4.43 -20.13 2.92
N ARG A 588 3.99 -20.30 4.19
CA ARG A 588 3.47 -21.58 4.69
C ARG A 588 2.30 -22.09 3.84
N ARG A 589 1.32 -21.22 3.56
CA ARG A 589 0.16 -21.58 2.73
C ARG A 589 0.58 -21.99 1.32
N MET A 590 1.49 -21.25 0.69
CA MET A 590 2.01 -21.59 -0.63
C MET A 590 2.74 -22.94 -0.64
N ILE A 591 3.52 -23.22 0.41
CA ILE A 591 4.18 -24.52 0.60
C ILE A 591 3.15 -25.66 0.68
N ASP A 592 2.11 -25.49 1.49
CA ASP A 592 1.11 -26.53 1.74
C ASP A 592 0.17 -26.73 0.53
N GLN A 593 -0.04 -25.70 -0.29
CA GLN A 593 -0.95 -25.73 -1.44
C GLN A 593 -0.29 -26.09 -2.77
N ASP A 594 0.95 -25.69 -2.99
CA ASP A 594 1.63 -25.81 -4.29
C ASP A 594 2.87 -26.70 -4.20
N PHE A 595 3.84 -26.34 -3.35
CA PHE A 595 5.11 -27.05 -3.28
C PHE A 595 4.95 -28.51 -2.83
N THR A 596 4.36 -28.73 -1.65
CA THR A 596 4.27 -30.06 -1.03
C THR A 596 3.44 -31.02 -1.89
N PRO A 597 2.25 -30.65 -2.41
CA PRO A 597 1.46 -31.54 -3.26
C PRO A 597 2.14 -31.87 -4.60
N THR A 598 2.86 -30.92 -5.19
CA THR A 598 3.46 -31.09 -6.52
C THR A 598 4.81 -31.82 -6.47
N LYS A 599 5.63 -31.51 -5.46
CA LYS A 599 6.99 -32.04 -5.32
C LYS A 599 7.09 -33.24 -4.38
N ASN A 600 6.04 -33.50 -3.59
CA ASN A 600 6.03 -34.55 -2.57
C ASN A 600 7.20 -34.42 -1.58
N ILE A 601 7.53 -33.18 -1.21
CA ILE A 601 8.57 -32.82 -0.22
C ILE A 601 7.91 -32.04 0.90
N THR A 602 8.04 -32.52 2.14
CA THR A 602 7.48 -31.87 3.33
C THR A 602 8.42 -30.76 3.83
N VAL A 603 7.86 -29.62 4.23
CA VAL A 603 8.63 -28.47 4.72
C VAL A 603 8.20 -28.05 6.13
N ASP A 604 9.16 -27.93 7.04
CA ASP A 604 9.00 -27.32 8.36
C ASP A 604 9.49 -25.86 8.33
N LEU A 605 8.57 -24.94 8.01
CA LEU A 605 8.84 -23.50 7.98
C LEU A 605 8.83 -22.92 9.41
N GLN A 606 9.94 -22.29 9.82
CA GLN A 606 10.09 -21.67 11.14
C GLN A 606 10.44 -20.19 11.02
N LEU A 607 9.66 -19.35 11.70
CA LEU A 607 9.94 -17.93 11.85
C LEU A 607 11.00 -17.73 12.95
N VAL A 608 12.13 -17.11 12.61
CA VAL A 608 13.24 -16.86 13.54
C VAL A 608 13.67 -15.39 13.51
N ALA A 609 14.20 -14.90 14.63
CA ALA A 609 14.77 -13.55 14.68
C ALA A 609 16.08 -13.46 13.88
N ALA A 610 16.30 -12.32 13.21
CA ALA A 610 17.54 -12.03 12.50
C ALA A 610 18.78 -12.17 13.41
N GLY A 611 19.90 -12.64 12.86
CA GLY A 611 21.16 -12.83 13.58
C GLY A 611 21.25 -14.08 14.47
N THR A 612 20.18 -14.89 14.55
CA THR A 612 20.22 -16.19 15.26
C THR A 612 20.91 -17.29 14.47
N LEU A 613 20.91 -17.19 13.14
CA LEU A 613 21.36 -18.23 12.21
C LEU A 613 22.80 -18.68 12.47
N LEU A 614 23.76 -17.76 12.52
CA LEU A 614 25.17 -18.10 12.76
C LEU A 614 25.40 -18.87 14.07
N ARG A 615 24.72 -18.47 15.16
CA ARG A 615 24.85 -19.15 16.46
C ARG A 615 24.28 -20.56 16.40
N SER A 616 23.19 -20.74 15.68
CA SER A 616 22.52 -22.03 15.50
C SER A 616 23.33 -22.98 14.61
N ILE A 617 23.95 -22.48 13.53
CA ILE A 617 24.89 -23.24 12.71
C ILE A 617 26.06 -23.74 13.57
N LEU A 618 26.68 -22.85 14.36
CA LEU A 618 27.78 -23.22 15.26
C LEU A 618 27.36 -24.21 16.35
N ALA A 619 26.09 -24.18 16.78
CA ALA A 619 25.52 -25.11 17.75
C ALA A 619 25.04 -26.44 17.13
N GLY A 620 25.15 -26.62 15.80
CA GLY A 620 24.67 -27.81 15.10
C GLY A 620 23.15 -27.93 15.00
N ASN A 621 22.41 -26.84 15.26
CA ASN A 621 20.94 -26.78 15.26
C ASN A 621 20.40 -25.83 14.18
N GLY A 622 21.17 -25.62 13.11
CA GLY A 622 20.76 -24.79 11.96
C GLY A 622 19.64 -25.41 11.12
N PRO A 623 18.99 -24.62 10.25
CA PRO A 623 18.05 -25.13 9.25
C PRO A 623 18.77 -25.81 8.08
N ASP A 624 18.01 -26.45 7.21
CA ASP A 624 18.48 -26.94 5.91
C ASP A 624 18.55 -25.80 4.88
N VAL A 625 17.56 -24.90 4.90
CA VAL A 625 17.46 -23.72 4.03
C VAL A 625 17.25 -22.46 4.86
N ALA A 626 17.94 -21.38 4.50
CA ALA A 626 17.72 -20.06 5.07
C ALA A 626 17.33 -19.06 3.98
N MET A 627 16.19 -18.39 4.18
CA MET A 627 15.60 -17.40 3.28
C MET A 627 15.91 -15.98 3.76
N GLN A 628 15.79 -15.00 2.86
CA GLN A 628 15.89 -13.57 3.14
C GLN A 628 17.23 -13.15 3.76
N LEU A 629 18.30 -13.84 3.35
CA LEU A 629 19.65 -13.54 3.80
C LEU A 629 20.13 -12.23 3.19
N GLN A 630 20.74 -11.38 4.00
CA GLN A 630 21.34 -10.14 3.53
C GLN A 630 22.54 -10.46 2.61
N PRO A 631 22.92 -9.58 1.65
CA PRO A 631 24.01 -9.83 0.70
C PRO A 631 25.32 -10.34 1.32
N THR A 632 25.64 -9.87 2.54
CA THR A 632 26.88 -10.22 3.24
C THR A 632 26.85 -11.59 3.93
N GLU A 633 25.68 -12.15 4.18
CA GLU A 633 25.51 -13.37 4.99
C GLU A 633 25.95 -14.64 4.25
N PRO A 634 25.52 -14.90 3.00
CA PRO A 634 25.94 -16.11 2.28
C PRO A 634 27.46 -16.22 2.16
N MET A 635 28.15 -15.12 1.86
CA MET A 635 29.61 -15.07 1.83
C MET A 635 30.23 -15.40 3.20
N ASN A 636 29.71 -14.82 4.28
CA ASN A 636 30.22 -15.10 5.63
C ASN A 636 30.03 -16.57 6.03
N TYR A 637 28.96 -17.22 5.56
CA TYR A 637 28.74 -18.65 5.78
C TYR A 637 29.63 -19.51 4.88
N ALA A 638 29.87 -19.08 3.64
CA ALA A 638 30.74 -19.78 2.70
C ALA A 638 32.18 -19.85 3.20
N LEU A 639 32.71 -18.74 3.74
CA LEU A 639 34.03 -18.68 4.38
C LEU A 639 34.19 -19.61 5.61
N ARG A 640 33.11 -20.27 6.04
CA ARG A 640 33.07 -21.20 7.18
C ARG A 640 32.56 -22.59 6.78
N ASP A 641 32.53 -22.89 5.48
CA ASP A 641 32.00 -24.13 4.90
C ASP A 641 30.55 -24.44 5.32
N ALA A 642 29.78 -23.41 5.70
CA ALA A 642 28.44 -23.56 6.29
C ALA A 642 27.30 -23.54 5.25
N VAL A 643 27.60 -23.24 3.99
CA VAL A 643 26.65 -23.23 2.87
C VAL A 643 27.17 -24.04 1.69
N VAL A 644 26.24 -24.55 0.88
CA VAL A 644 26.53 -25.38 -0.29
C VAL A 644 26.81 -24.49 -1.52
N ASN A 645 27.77 -24.89 -2.35
CA ASN A 645 27.96 -24.30 -3.68
C ASN A 645 26.82 -24.73 -4.62
N LEU A 646 26.02 -23.75 -5.06
CA LEU A 646 24.86 -23.97 -5.93
C LEU A 646 25.25 -24.31 -7.38
N ARG A 647 26.48 -23.98 -7.81
CA ARG A 647 26.98 -24.37 -9.14
C ARG A 647 27.17 -25.88 -9.30
N ASP A 648 27.16 -26.64 -8.21
CA ASP A 648 27.27 -28.10 -8.25
C ASP A 648 26.00 -28.80 -8.80
N PHE A 649 24.87 -28.08 -8.88
CA PHE A 649 23.62 -28.61 -9.42
C PHE A 649 23.59 -28.52 -10.96
N SER A 650 23.16 -29.59 -11.62
CA SER A 650 23.25 -29.72 -13.08
C SER A 650 22.40 -28.73 -13.88
N ASP A 651 21.32 -28.22 -13.29
CA ASP A 651 20.37 -27.27 -13.89
C ASP A 651 20.58 -25.84 -13.37
N TYR A 652 21.74 -25.56 -12.74
CA TYR A 652 22.06 -24.24 -12.19
C TYR A 652 21.95 -23.12 -13.24
N ASP A 653 22.56 -23.31 -14.42
CA ASP A 653 22.59 -22.29 -15.49
C ASP A 653 21.18 -21.91 -15.97
N ASP A 654 20.27 -22.89 -16.06
CA ASP A 654 18.87 -22.68 -16.43
C ASP A 654 18.13 -21.85 -15.36
N VAL A 655 18.38 -22.12 -14.08
CA VAL A 655 17.76 -21.41 -12.97
C VAL A 655 18.25 -19.96 -12.88
N VAL A 656 19.55 -19.72 -13.03
CA VAL A 656 20.11 -18.37 -12.88
C VAL A 656 19.81 -17.44 -14.06
N SER A 657 19.47 -17.99 -15.23
CA SER A 657 19.05 -17.21 -16.41
C SER A 657 17.80 -16.35 -16.18
N ARG A 658 17.06 -16.61 -15.09
CA ARG A 658 15.83 -15.89 -14.70
C ARG A 658 16.10 -14.56 -14.00
N PHE A 659 17.34 -14.31 -13.58
CA PHE A 659 17.73 -13.12 -12.82
C PHE A 659 18.60 -12.18 -13.64
N ASN A 660 18.73 -10.93 -13.17
CA ASN A 660 19.80 -10.06 -13.64
C ASN A 660 21.17 -10.70 -13.30
N PRO A 661 22.11 -10.87 -14.25
CA PRO A 661 23.43 -11.42 -13.97
C PRO A 661 24.16 -10.68 -12.85
N ASN A 662 23.97 -9.36 -12.73
CA ASN A 662 24.57 -8.55 -11.68
C ASN A 662 24.02 -8.87 -10.28
N ALA A 663 22.77 -9.35 -10.17
CA ALA A 663 22.16 -9.71 -8.88
C ALA A 663 22.87 -10.89 -8.19
N LEU A 664 23.63 -11.70 -8.94
CA LEU A 664 24.40 -12.83 -8.41
C LEU A 664 25.76 -12.42 -7.84
N LYS A 665 26.31 -11.27 -8.24
CA LYS A 665 27.65 -10.80 -7.84
C LYS A 665 27.89 -10.79 -6.32
N PRO A 666 26.92 -10.41 -5.46
CA PRO A 666 27.10 -10.45 -4.01
C PRO A 666 27.23 -11.88 -3.45
N PHE A 667 26.66 -12.86 -4.14
CA PHE A 667 26.58 -14.25 -3.72
C PHE A 667 27.67 -15.12 -4.35
N GLU A 668 28.50 -14.55 -5.23
CA GLU A 668 29.61 -15.23 -5.89
C GLU A 668 30.96 -14.92 -5.21
N TYR A 669 31.76 -15.96 -5.00
CA TYR A 669 33.15 -15.86 -4.55
C TYR A 669 34.03 -16.88 -5.25
N LEU A 670 35.16 -16.46 -5.83
CA LEU A 670 36.13 -17.36 -6.47
C LEU A 670 35.53 -18.37 -7.47
N GLY A 671 34.42 -18.00 -8.15
CA GLY A 671 33.74 -18.87 -9.10
C GLY A 671 32.77 -19.88 -8.47
N GLU A 672 32.49 -19.80 -7.17
CA GLU A 672 31.41 -20.54 -6.50
C GLU A 672 30.25 -19.58 -6.16
N VAL A 673 29.03 -20.11 -6.08
CA VAL A 673 27.82 -19.32 -5.81
C VAL A 673 27.04 -19.93 -4.66
N TYR A 674 26.69 -19.14 -3.65
CA TYR A 674 26.15 -19.66 -2.37
C TYR A 674 24.70 -19.26 -2.07
N ALA A 675 24.08 -18.45 -2.93
CA ALA A 675 22.68 -18.06 -2.81
C ALA A 675 22.06 -17.79 -4.18
N LEU A 676 20.74 -17.99 -4.29
CA LEU A 676 19.94 -17.42 -5.37
C LEU A 676 19.35 -16.07 -4.91
N PRO A 677 19.26 -15.06 -5.80
CA PRO A 677 18.61 -13.80 -5.49
C PRO A 677 17.10 -13.99 -5.28
N GLU A 678 16.55 -13.46 -4.20
CA GLU A 678 15.10 -13.41 -3.95
C GLU A 678 14.54 -12.02 -4.28
N THR A 679 15.25 -10.97 -3.86
CA THR A 679 14.89 -9.58 -4.14
C THR A 679 15.99 -8.87 -4.91
N PHE A 680 15.61 -7.86 -5.69
CA PHE A 680 16.54 -6.99 -6.41
C PHE A 680 15.98 -5.56 -6.40
N SER A 681 16.59 -4.70 -5.60
CA SER A 681 16.18 -3.31 -5.38
C SER A 681 17.35 -2.35 -5.62
N TYR A 682 17.07 -1.16 -6.12
CA TYR A 682 18.08 -0.16 -6.47
C TYR A 682 17.55 1.27 -6.29
N PRO A 683 18.43 2.27 -6.12
CA PRO A 683 17.99 3.64 -6.01
C PRO A 683 17.56 4.21 -7.37
N MET A 684 16.53 5.04 -7.34
CA MET A 684 16.00 5.83 -8.45
C MET A 684 15.82 7.28 -8.01
N MET A 685 15.67 8.19 -8.97
CA MET A 685 15.50 9.62 -8.70
C MET A 685 14.02 9.99 -8.74
N PHE A 686 13.46 10.32 -7.58
CA PHE A 686 12.09 10.78 -7.40
C PHE A 686 12.02 12.30 -7.53
N TYR A 687 11.01 12.83 -8.22
CA TYR A 687 10.80 14.26 -8.36
C TYR A 687 9.31 14.65 -8.37
N ARG A 688 9.02 15.87 -7.90
CA ARG A 688 7.68 16.47 -7.87
C ARG A 688 7.33 17.13 -9.21
N THR A 689 6.45 16.52 -9.99
CA THR A 689 6.09 16.97 -11.34
C THR A 689 5.40 18.32 -11.32
N ASP A 690 4.59 18.58 -10.30
CA ASP A 690 3.90 19.84 -10.08
C ASP A 690 4.87 21.01 -9.81
N ILE A 691 5.82 20.83 -8.89
CA ILE A 691 6.83 21.84 -8.53
C ILE A 691 7.77 22.10 -9.72
N PHE A 692 8.24 21.05 -10.39
CA PHE A 692 9.12 21.20 -11.55
C PHE A 692 8.46 21.99 -12.67
N LYS A 693 7.15 21.76 -12.91
CA LYS A 693 6.40 22.48 -13.92
C LYS A 693 6.13 23.93 -13.53
N GLU A 694 5.75 24.19 -12.27
CA GLU A 694 5.55 25.55 -11.73
C GLU A 694 6.80 26.41 -11.90
N MET A 695 7.96 25.83 -11.60
CA MET A 695 9.25 26.52 -11.63
C MET A 695 9.91 26.51 -13.01
N GLY A 696 9.40 25.71 -13.96
CA GLY A 696 9.99 25.53 -15.28
C GLY A 696 11.34 24.79 -15.25
N TRP A 697 11.57 23.93 -14.26
CA TRP A 697 12.79 23.14 -14.12
C TRP A 697 12.75 21.88 -15.00
N SER A 698 13.91 21.51 -15.54
CA SER A 698 14.10 20.24 -16.23
C SER A 698 14.64 19.17 -15.28
N VAL A 699 14.19 17.93 -15.44
CA VAL A 699 14.72 16.79 -14.68
C VAL A 699 16.19 16.54 -15.05
N PRO A 700 17.12 16.54 -14.08
CA PRO A 700 18.55 16.44 -14.35
C PRO A 700 18.92 15.04 -14.85
N LYS A 701 19.81 14.94 -15.85
CA LYS A 701 20.29 13.65 -16.38
C LYS A 701 21.72 13.34 -15.96
N THR A 702 22.51 14.38 -15.70
CA THR A 702 23.92 14.27 -15.33
C THR A 702 24.19 14.85 -13.94
N TRP A 703 25.32 14.48 -13.33
CA TRP A 703 25.76 15.10 -12.07
C TRP A 703 26.04 16.61 -12.19
N ASP A 704 26.35 17.10 -13.39
CA ASP A 704 26.52 18.53 -13.65
C ASP A 704 25.16 19.25 -13.64
N ASP A 705 24.12 18.66 -14.24
CA ASP A 705 22.74 19.18 -14.15
C ASP A 705 22.26 19.23 -12.68
N VAL A 706 22.66 18.26 -11.86
CA VAL A 706 22.34 18.25 -10.42
C VAL A 706 22.97 19.45 -9.71
N TYR A 707 24.20 19.84 -10.05
CA TYR A 707 24.82 21.04 -9.48
C TYR A 707 24.05 22.31 -9.85
N GLU A 708 23.67 22.45 -11.11
CA GLU A 708 22.87 23.61 -11.55
C GLU A 708 21.53 23.65 -10.84
N LEU A 709 20.88 22.50 -10.68
CA LEU A 709 19.60 22.40 -9.98
C LEU A 709 19.74 22.71 -8.48
N ILE A 710 20.79 22.25 -7.80
CA ILE A 710 21.02 22.58 -6.38
C ILE A 710 21.12 24.09 -6.18
N ILE A 711 21.78 24.81 -7.09
CA ILE A 711 21.86 26.28 -7.03
C ILE A 711 20.47 26.89 -7.18
N GLN A 712 19.65 26.40 -8.12
CA GLN A 712 18.28 26.86 -8.31
C GLN A 712 17.40 26.56 -7.09
N LEU A 713 17.49 25.36 -6.53
CA LEU A 713 16.76 24.94 -5.32
C LEU A 713 17.13 25.83 -4.12
N SER A 714 18.42 26.11 -3.93
CA SER A 714 18.90 26.94 -2.83
C SER A 714 18.35 28.37 -2.85
N ALA A 715 18.03 28.92 -4.04
CA ALA A 715 17.39 30.23 -4.17
C ALA A 715 15.98 30.28 -3.56
N TYR A 716 15.35 29.11 -3.39
CA TYR A 716 14.03 28.94 -2.78
C TYR A 716 14.09 28.21 -1.43
N ASN A 717 15.29 28.10 -0.82
CA ASN A 717 15.57 27.28 0.37
C ASN A 717 15.20 25.80 0.24
N MET A 718 14.96 25.29 -0.97
CA MET A 718 14.69 23.88 -1.23
C MET A 718 15.99 23.09 -1.32
N GLU A 719 15.90 21.78 -1.13
CA GLU A 719 17.08 20.92 -1.06
C GLU A 719 16.98 19.70 -2.00
N PHE A 720 18.10 19.28 -2.58
CA PHE A 720 18.18 18.00 -3.28
C PHE A 720 18.41 16.87 -2.27
N GLY A 721 17.53 15.88 -2.24
CA GLY A 721 17.68 14.71 -1.37
C GLY A 721 18.77 13.76 -1.86
N LEU A 722 20.03 14.02 -1.49
CA LEU A 722 21.15 13.12 -1.78
C LEU A 722 21.52 12.28 -0.55
N PRO A 723 21.23 10.97 -0.54
CA PRO A 723 21.43 10.16 0.65
C PRO A 723 22.92 9.96 0.90
N PHE A 724 23.38 10.25 2.13
CA PHE A 724 24.79 10.09 2.49
C PHE A 724 25.24 8.62 2.34
N ASN A 725 24.35 7.67 2.64
CA ASN A 725 24.48 6.28 2.23
C ASN A 725 23.24 5.93 1.40
N ALA A 726 23.39 5.35 0.20
CA ALA A 726 22.27 5.09 -0.72
C ALA A 726 21.27 4.02 -0.24
N SER A 727 21.39 3.52 1.00
CA SER A 727 20.47 2.55 1.60
C SER A 727 20.05 2.99 3.00
N SER A 728 18.97 3.76 3.11
CA SER A 728 18.38 4.16 4.40
C SER A 728 17.20 3.27 4.85
N SER A 729 16.77 2.29 4.04
CA SER A 729 15.61 1.43 4.33
C SER A 729 15.80 -0.03 3.85
N GLY A 730 15.19 -0.98 4.58
CA GLY A 730 14.99 -2.36 4.12
C GLY A 730 16.21 -3.28 4.12
N ALA A 731 16.14 -4.36 3.32
CA ALA A 731 17.16 -5.41 3.17
C ALA A 731 18.51 -4.92 2.56
N ALA A 732 18.62 -3.62 2.26
CA ALA A 732 19.86 -2.97 1.87
C ALA A 732 20.59 -2.31 3.07
N ALA A 733 19.97 -2.23 4.25
CA ALA A 733 20.53 -1.57 5.43
C ALA A 733 21.85 -2.19 5.94
N GLY A 734 22.20 -3.40 5.47
CA GLY A 734 23.47 -4.08 5.77
C GLY A 734 24.64 -3.72 4.84
N THR A 735 24.37 -3.17 3.67
CA THR A 735 25.36 -2.75 2.68
C THR A 735 25.21 -1.26 2.45
N ASN A 736 25.81 -0.44 3.34
CA ASN A 736 25.94 1.01 3.15
C ASN A 736 26.61 1.28 1.80
N THR A 737 25.78 1.48 0.80
CA THR A 737 26.17 1.63 -0.59
C THR A 737 26.29 3.11 -0.84
N SER A 738 27.47 3.68 -0.62
CA SER A 738 27.63 5.14 -0.70
C SER A 738 27.41 5.64 -2.14
N VAL A 739 26.84 6.83 -2.31
CA VAL A 739 26.78 7.56 -3.60
C VAL A 739 28.16 7.61 -4.28
N TYR A 740 29.22 7.65 -3.48
CA TYR A 740 30.59 7.51 -3.96
C TYR A 740 30.85 6.24 -4.78
N MET A 741 30.38 5.07 -4.34
CA MET A 741 30.57 3.81 -5.07
C MET A 741 29.83 3.85 -6.41
N MET A 742 28.62 4.42 -6.44
CA MET A 742 27.86 4.63 -7.69
C MET A 742 28.66 5.51 -8.66
N MET A 743 29.22 6.62 -8.17
CA MET A 743 30.07 7.52 -8.94
C MET A 743 31.39 6.89 -9.44
N LEU A 744 31.91 5.87 -8.74
CA LEU A 744 33.07 5.10 -9.21
C LEU A 744 32.69 4.19 -10.38
N MET A 745 31.57 3.47 -10.25
CA MET A 745 31.12 2.54 -11.28
C MET A 745 30.73 3.26 -12.57
N GLN A 746 30.07 4.42 -12.48
CA GLN A 746 29.78 5.27 -13.64
C GLN A 746 31.04 5.83 -14.34
N ARG A 747 32.21 5.75 -13.70
CA ARG A 747 33.53 6.11 -14.25
C ARG A 747 34.33 4.90 -14.72
N ASP A 748 33.69 3.73 -14.84
CA ASP A 748 34.31 2.45 -15.19
C ASP A 748 35.44 2.04 -14.21
N ILE A 749 35.33 2.44 -12.93
CA ILE A 749 36.27 2.06 -11.87
C ILE A 749 35.67 0.92 -11.05
N GLU A 750 36.24 -0.28 -11.20
CA GLU A 750 35.90 -1.41 -10.34
C GLU A 750 36.31 -1.13 -8.88
N PHE A 751 35.41 -1.40 -7.95
CA PHE A 751 35.61 -1.04 -6.54
C PHE A 751 36.72 -1.84 -5.86
N TYR A 752 36.84 -3.13 -6.19
CA TYR A 752 37.91 -4.01 -5.71
C TYR A 752 38.89 -4.34 -6.84
N ASN A 753 40.10 -4.79 -6.49
CA ASN A 753 40.96 -5.51 -7.43
C ASN A 753 40.40 -6.92 -7.74
N GLU A 754 40.94 -7.57 -8.77
CA GLU A 754 40.50 -8.92 -9.22
C GLU A 754 40.45 -9.94 -8.07
N ASP A 755 41.45 -9.92 -7.17
CA ASP A 755 41.56 -10.85 -6.03
C ASP A 755 40.74 -10.46 -4.79
N ARG A 756 40.01 -9.34 -4.84
CA ARG A 756 39.21 -8.75 -3.75
C ARG A 756 39.98 -8.55 -2.44
N THR A 757 41.28 -8.23 -2.53
CA THR A 757 42.17 -7.96 -1.38
C THR A 757 42.41 -6.50 -1.12
N ALA A 758 42.12 -5.64 -2.09
CA ALA A 758 42.31 -4.21 -2.00
C ALA A 758 41.17 -3.46 -2.69
N VAL A 759 40.89 -2.24 -2.21
CA VAL A 759 39.95 -1.32 -2.84
C VAL A 759 40.66 -0.32 -3.76
N ASN A 760 40.04 0.04 -4.88
CA ASN A 760 40.59 0.95 -5.90
C ASN A 760 40.16 2.42 -5.65
N THR A 761 40.38 2.92 -4.44
CA THR A 761 39.88 4.25 -4.01
C THR A 761 40.93 5.36 -4.00
N THR A 762 42.16 5.08 -4.44
CA THR A 762 43.30 6.03 -4.38
C THR A 762 43.71 6.60 -5.73
N GLY A 763 43.17 6.11 -6.85
CA GLY A 763 43.45 6.66 -8.17
C GLY A 763 42.85 8.06 -8.34
N ASP A 764 43.42 8.88 -9.23
CA ASP A 764 43.02 10.29 -9.41
C ASP A 764 41.51 10.44 -9.69
N ALA A 765 40.95 9.61 -10.57
CA ALA A 765 39.52 9.62 -10.88
C ALA A 765 38.64 9.20 -9.67
N ALA A 766 39.12 8.28 -8.84
CA ALA A 766 38.43 7.89 -7.61
C ALA A 766 38.47 9.00 -6.55
N LEU A 767 39.62 9.67 -6.39
CA LEU A 767 39.74 10.82 -5.51
C LEU A 767 38.90 12.02 -5.98
N GLN A 768 38.78 12.22 -7.30
CA GLN A 768 37.88 13.22 -7.87
C GLN A 768 36.41 12.89 -7.57
N ALA A 769 35.98 11.64 -7.77
CA ALA A 769 34.64 11.19 -7.40
C ALA A 769 34.36 11.37 -5.90
N PHE A 770 35.34 11.07 -5.04
CA PHE A 770 35.22 11.28 -3.60
C PHE A 770 35.08 12.77 -3.26
N ASN A 771 35.89 13.64 -3.87
CA ASN A 771 35.79 15.08 -3.68
C ASN A 771 34.47 15.64 -4.20
N GLN A 772 33.99 15.18 -5.36
CA GLN A 772 32.71 15.54 -5.93
C GLN A 772 31.57 15.19 -4.96
N TRP A 773 31.52 13.95 -4.49
CA TRP A 773 30.51 13.50 -3.52
C TRP A 773 30.50 14.36 -2.25
N LEU A 774 31.67 14.67 -1.70
CA LEU A 774 31.76 15.45 -0.47
C LEU A 774 31.45 16.95 -0.66
N SER A 775 31.67 17.50 -1.85
CA SER A 775 31.34 18.90 -2.16
C SER A 775 29.85 19.20 -1.98
N TYR A 776 28.96 18.24 -2.30
CA TYR A 776 27.51 18.39 -2.09
C TYR A 776 27.16 18.72 -0.62
N TYR A 777 27.84 18.08 0.33
CA TYR A 777 27.59 18.33 1.76
C TYR A 777 28.40 19.53 2.28
N LYS A 778 29.65 19.68 1.85
CA LYS A 778 30.57 20.68 2.40
C LYS A 778 30.36 22.07 1.80
N ASP A 779 30.24 22.14 0.47
CA ASP A 779 30.22 23.40 -0.27
C ASP A 779 28.78 23.84 -0.57
N TYR A 780 27.89 22.89 -0.85
CA TYR A 780 26.48 23.16 -1.15
C TYR A 780 25.54 22.96 0.05
N GLY A 781 26.05 22.48 1.19
CA GLY A 781 25.31 22.44 2.45
C GLY A 781 24.16 21.43 2.50
N LEU A 782 24.18 20.37 1.66
CA LEU A 782 23.16 19.31 1.76
C LEU A 782 23.20 18.62 3.14
N SER A 783 22.02 18.24 3.60
CA SER A 783 21.75 17.53 4.84
C SER A 783 22.30 16.10 4.76
N VAL A 784 23.16 15.74 5.72
CA VAL A 784 23.70 14.36 5.82
C VAL A 784 22.63 13.35 6.26
N THR A 785 21.66 13.80 7.06
CA THR A 785 20.55 13.00 7.58
C THR A 785 19.26 13.77 7.40
N TYR A 786 18.23 13.11 6.83
CA TYR A 786 16.92 13.67 6.62
C TYR A 786 15.88 12.55 6.52
N ASP A 787 14.60 12.92 6.70
CA ASP A 787 13.47 12.06 6.36
C ASP A 787 13.00 12.44 4.95
N PHE A 788 13.36 11.61 3.96
CA PHE A 788 13.08 11.91 2.56
C PHE A 788 11.58 12.00 2.31
N SER A 789 10.82 11.01 2.76
CA SER A 789 9.39 10.89 2.48
C SER A 789 8.60 12.08 3.04
N ASN A 790 8.92 12.53 4.26
CA ASN A 790 8.31 13.72 4.86
C ASN A 790 8.69 15.02 4.12
N ARG A 791 9.97 15.21 3.79
CA ARG A 791 10.43 16.44 3.10
C ARG A 791 9.98 16.49 1.65
N PHE A 792 9.87 15.35 0.98
CA PHE A 792 9.36 15.22 -0.39
C PHE A 792 7.86 15.52 -0.46
N ARG A 793 7.08 14.96 0.48
CA ARG A 793 5.65 15.23 0.65
C ARG A 793 5.35 16.73 0.76
N ASN A 794 6.09 17.44 1.60
CA ASN A 794 5.88 18.87 1.84
C ASN A 794 6.52 19.79 0.79
N GLY A 795 7.30 19.24 -0.15
CA GLY A 795 7.99 20.01 -1.19
C GLY A 795 9.26 20.73 -0.72
N GLU A 796 9.76 20.44 0.49
CA GLU A 796 11.07 20.94 0.98
C GLU A 796 12.23 20.30 0.19
N MET A 797 12.06 19.02 -0.15
CA MET A 797 12.95 18.25 -1.02
C MET A 797 12.18 17.78 -2.26
N PRO A 798 11.93 18.65 -3.26
CA PRO A 798 11.09 18.31 -4.41
C PRO A 798 11.74 17.28 -5.35
N ILE A 799 13.01 16.93 -5.13
CA ILE A 799 13.74 15.92 -5.88
C ILE A 799 14.76 15.22 -4.97
N GLY A 800 14.98 13.93 -5.18
CA GLY A 800 16.04 13.19 -4.51
C GLY A 800 16.19 11.74 -4.96
N ILE A 801 17.26 11.11 -4.52
CA ILE A 801 17.59 9.72 -4.84
C ILE A 801 17.21 8.85 -3.65
N SER A 802 16.44 7.79 -3.90
CA SER A 802 16.02 6.84 -2.86
C SER A 802 15.71 5.47 -3.45
N ASP A 803 15.68 4.43 -2.62
CA ASP A 803 15.36 3.05 -3.02
C ASP A 803 13.94 2.98 -3.61
N PHE A 804 13.80 2.41 -4.82
CA PHE A 804 12.57 2.56 -5.59
C PHE A 804 11.36 1.91 -4.92
N VAL A 805 11.47 0.66 -4.45
CA VAL A 805 10.31 -0.05 -3.87
C VAL A 805 9.91 0.50 -2.52
N SER A 806 10.88 0.70 -1.61
CA SER A 806 10.53 1.19 -0.27
C SER A 806 9.96 2.61 -0.31
N THR A 807 10.53 3.48 -1.15
CA THR A 807 10.06 4.87 -1.30
C THR A 807 8.73 4.91 -2.02
N TYR A 808 8.54 4.14 -3.10
CA TYR A 808 7.26 4.03 -3.79
C TYR A 808 6.15 3.58 -2.83
N ASN A 809 6.40 2.52 -2.07
CA ASN A 809 5.45 1.97 -1.11
C ASN A 809 5.11 2.99 -0.01
N GLN A 810 6.12 3.69 0.52
CA GLN A 810 5.91 4.70 1.55
C GLN A 810 5.17 5.93 1.00
N LEU A 811 5.59 6.49 -0.12
CA LEU A 811 4.95 7.67 -0.73
C LEU A 811 3.53 7.40 -1.18
N SER A 812 3.30 6.22 -1.77
CA SER A 812 1.95 5.78 -2.11
C SER A 812 1.10 5.92 -0.87
N VAL A 813 1.39 5.21 0.22
CA VAL A 813 0.55 5.18 1.42
C VAL A 813 0.48 6.49 2.21
N PHE A 814 1.62 7.11 2.43
CA PHE A 814 1.79 8.19 3.41
C PHE A 814 1.54 9.57 2.80
N ALA A 815 1.57 9.72 1.47
CA ALA A 815 1.43 11.02 0.80
C ALA A 815 0.34 11.06 -0.29
N PRO A 816 -0.91 10.66 0.01
CA PRO A 816 -2.02 10.65 -0.95
C PRO A 816 -2.34 12.00 -1.59
N GLU A 817 -2.09 13.11 -0.89
CA GLU A 817 -2.34 14.46 -1.42
C GLU A 817 -1.48 14.78 -2.65
N ILE A 818 -0.32 14.13 -2.79
CA ILE A 818 0.58 14.30 -3.92
C ILE A 818 0.45 13.15 -4.93
N ASN A 819 -0.56 12.29 -4.82
CA ASN A 819 -0.80 11.24 -5.80
C ASN A 819 -0.96 11.83 -7.20
N GLY A 820 -0.19 11.30 -8.16
CA GLY A 820 -0.11 11.80 -9.54
C GLY A 820 0.72 13.07 -9.73
N GLN A 821 1.31 13.63 -8.66
CA GLN A 821 2.15 14.83 -8.67
C GLN A 821 3.65 14.51 -8.49
N TRP A 822 4.03 13.25 -8.64
CA TRP A 822 5.41 12.82 -8.59
C TRP A 822 5.65 11.66 -9.55
N GLU A 823 6.90 11.54 -9.98
CA GLU A 823 7.39 10.46 -10.82
C GLU A 823 8.79 10.08 -10.34
N PHE A 824 9.30 8.95 -10.84
CA PHE A 824 10.66 8.53 -10.61
C PHE A 824 11.30 8.02 -11.89
N VAL A 825 12.57 8.38 -12.07
CA VAL A 825 13.37 8.13 -13.27
C VAL A 825 14.75 7.57 -12.87
N GLU A 826 15.58 7.26 -13.87
CA GLU A 826 16.96 6.85 -13.64
C GLU A 826 17.74 7.88 -12.80
N VAL A 827 18.71 7.39 -12.02
CA VAL A 827 19.63 8.25 -11.27
C VAL A 827 20.48 9.12 -12.21
N PRO A 828 20.99 10.28 -11.76
CA PRO A 828 21.94 11.07 -12.53
C PRO A 828 23.17 10.25 -12.90
N GLY A 829 23.62 10.40 -14.14
CA GLY A 829 24.75 9.67 -14.66
C GLY A 829 26.00 10.51 -14.88
N THR A 830 27.11 9.85 -15.21
CA THR A 830 28.37 10.49 -15.61
C THR A 830 28.47 10.51 -17.13
N LEU A 831 28.74 11.69 -17.71
CA LEU A 831 28.93 11.83 -19.16
C LEU A 831 30.26 11.17 -19.58
N LYS A 832 30.16 10.19 -20.49
CA LYS A 832 31.31 9.51 -21.07
C LYS A 832 31.90 10.30 -22.24
N ALA A 833 33.16 10.01 -22.58
CA ALA A 833 33.88 10.69 -23.66
C ALA A 833 33.22 10.49 -25.05
N ASP A 834 32.39 9.47 -25.21
CA ASP A 834 31.63 9.17 -26.42
C ASP A 834 30.28 9.92 -26.50
N GLY A 835 29.94 10.71 -25.48
CA GLY A 835 28.68 11.45 -25.38
C GLY A 835 27.50 10.66 -24.82
N SER A 836 27.69 9.38 -24.48
CA SER A 836 26.71 8.61 -23.71
C SER A 836 26.74 9.00 -22.23
N VAL A 837 25.64 8.78 -21.52
CA VAL A 837 25.55 9.02 -20.08
C VAL A 837 25.41 7.68 -19.38
N ASP A 838 26.33 7.41 -18.44
CA ASP A 838 26.31 6.18 -17.64
C ASP A 838 25.48 6.39 -16.37
N HIS A 839 24.30 5.77 -16.35
CA HIS A 839 23.35 5.80 -15.23
C HIS A 839 23.52 4.62 -14.26
N THR A 840 24.69 3.97 -14.24
CA THR A 840 24.94 2.82 -13.37
C THR A 840 24.61 3.17 -11.93
N THR A 841 23.79 2.32 -11.32
CA THR A 841 23.35 2.43 -9.93
C THR A 841 23.75 1.17 -9.17
N ILE A 842 23.78 1.23 -7.84
CA ILE A 842 24.12 0.07 -7.04
C ILE A 842 22.87 -0.54 -6.42
N ALA A 843 22.54 -1.73 -6.91
CA ALA A 843 21.48 -2.58 -6.41
C ALA A 843 21.91 -3.39 -5.19
N ALA A 844 20.91 -3.76 -4.39
CA ALA A 844 21.00 -4.68 -3.28
C ALA A 844 19.78 -5.62 -3.28
N GLY A 845 19.88 -6.72 -2.55
CA GLY A 845 18.85 -7.75 -2.55
C GLY A 845 19.11 -8.82 -1.52
N THR A 846 18.07 -9.55 -1.14
CA THR A 846 18.20 -10.75 -0.30
C THR A 846 18.45 -11.99 -1.14
N GLY A 847 19.02 -13.01 -0.52
CA GLY A 847 19.19 -14.31 -1.14
C GLY A 847 18.73 -15.47 -0.27
N ILE A 848 18.56 -16.61 -0.92
CA ILE A 848 18.23 -17.89 -0.29
C ILE A 848 19.40 -18.88 -0.44
N SER A 849 19.81 -19.50 0.67
CA SER A 849 20.95 -20.43 0.72
C SER A 849 20.58 -21.80 1.27
N ILE A 850 21.31 -22.83 0.80
CA ILE A 850 21.30 -24.19 1.37
C ILE A 850 22.46 -24.32 2.35
N LEU A 851 22.18 -24.80 3.55
CA LEU A 851 23.16 -24.97 4.62
C LEU A 851 23.86 -26.32 4.47
N SER A 852 25.19 -26.37 4.64
CA SER A 852 25.99 -27.58 4.46
C SER A 852 25.61 -28.74 5.39
N ALA A 853 24.97 -28.44 6.52
CA ALA A 853 24.54 -29.43 7.49
C ALA A 853 23.33 -30.27 7.02
N THR A 854 22.70 -29.91 5.91
CA THR A 854 21.53 -30.63 5.39
C THR A 854 21.86 -32.06 4.97
N LYS A 855 20.91 -32.97 5.21
CA LYS A 855 21.00 -34.37 4.75
C LYS A 855 20.46 -34.57 3.34
N ASP A 856 19.61 -33.66 2.84
CA ASP A 856 18.96 -33.77 1.53
C ASP A 856 19.12 -32.47 0.72
N LYS A 857 20.28 -32.36 0.06
CA LYS A 857 20.60 -31.21 -0.79
C LYS A 857 19.66 -31.07 -1.99
N ASN A 858 19.14 -32.18 -2.52
CA ASN A 858 18.26 -32.17 -3.69
C ASN A 858 16.88 -31.64 -3.34
N ALA A 859 16.30 -32.06 -2.21
CA ALA A 859 15.03 -31.51 -1.75
C ALA A 859 15.12 -30.01 -1.45
N CYS A 860 16.23 -29.56 -0.87
CA CYS A 860 16.51 -28.15 -0.65
C CYS A 860 16.63 -27.37 -1.97
N TRP A 861 17.30 -27.94 -2.98
CA TRP A 861 17.42 -27.32 -4.29
C TRP A 861 16.07 -27.18 -5.01
N GLU A 862 15.22 -28.21 -4.96
CA GLU A 862 13.85 -28.11 -5.48
C GLU A 862 13.04 -26.99 -4.79
N PHE A 863 13.24 -26.80 -3.49
CA PHE A 863 12.61 -25.70 -2.74
C PHE A 863 13.13 -24.33 -3.20
N LEU A 864 14.44 -24.16 -3.36
CA LEU A 864 15.03 -22.91 -3.88
C LEU A 864 14.50 -22.57 -5.27
N LYS A 865 14.45 -23.56 -6.18
CA LYS A 865 13.92 -23.39 -7.53
C LYS A 865 12.46 -23.00 -7.54
N TRP A 866 11.63 -23.67 -6.73
CA TRP A 866 10.22 -23.34 -6.59
C TRP A 866 10.03 -21.93 -6.04
N TRP A 867 10.71 -21.60 -4.93
CA TRP A 867 10.52 -20.31 -4.29
C TRP A 867 10.90 -19.15 -5.20
N THR A 868 11.99 -19.28 -5.96
CA THR A 868 12.48 -18.24 -6.87
C THR A 868 11.87 -18.28 -8.28
N ASP A 869 10.90 -19.18 -8.50
CA ASP A 869 10.17 -19.28 -9.76
C ASP A 869 9.21 -18.09 -9.98
N ALA A 870 8.87 -17.82 -11.23
CA ALA A 870 8.02 -16.69 -11.59
C ALA A 870 6.64 -16.80 -10.94
N ASP A 871 6.01 -17.98 -10.98
CA ASP A 871 4.66 -18.16 -10.43
C ASP A 871 4.65 -18.02 -8.91
N ALA A 872 5.64 -18.59 -8.21
CA ALA A 872 5.74 -18.46 -6.76
C ALA A 872 5.96 -17.00 -6.36
N GLN A 873 6.88 -16.28 -7.02
CA GLN A 873 7.18 -14.89 -6.71
C GLN A 873 5.99 -13.96 -7.02
N VAL A 874 5.27 -14.18 -8.12
CA VAL A 874 4.03 -13.44 -8.45
C VAL A 874 2.94 -13.72 -7.44
N ASN A 875 2.71 -14.99 -7.07
CA ASN A 875 1.71 -15.36 -6.08
C ASN A 875 2.04 -14.78 -4.70
N TYR A 876 3.31 -14.84 -4.29
CA TYR A 876 3.77 -14.25 -3.04
C TYR A 876 3.53 -12.74 -3.04
N GLY A 877 3.96 -12.02 -4.08
CA GLY A 877 3.75 -10.58 -4.22
C GLY A 877 2.27 -10.21 -4.22
N THR A 878 1.46 -10.92 -4.99
CA THR A 878 0.00 -10.68 -5.09
C THR A 878 -0.70 -10.96 -3.77
N ASP A 879 -0.32 -12.01 -3.05
CA ASP A 879 -0.92 -12.35 -1.76
C ASP A 879 -0.46 -11.39 -0.66
N LEU A 880 0.81 -10.97 -0.69
CA LEU A 880 1.34 -9.92 0.18
C LEU A 880 0.57 -8.62 -0.05
N GLU A 881 0.39 -8.20 -1.30
CA GLU A 881 -0.41 -7.04 -1.69
C GLU A 881 -1.91 -7.23 -1.35
N SER A 882 -2.44 -8.45 -1.42
CA SER A 882 -3.83 -8.71 -1.01
C SER A 882 -4.05 -8.53 0.49
N ILE A 883 -3.04 -8.83 1.32
CA ILE A 883 -3.13 -8.72 2.78
C ILE A 883 -2.76 -7.31 3.24
N LEU A 884 -1.67 -6.77 2.68
CA LEU A 884 -0.99 -5.56 3.11
C LEU A 884 -1.13 -4.40 2.11
N GLY A 885 -1.96 -4.54 1.07
CA GLY A 885 -2.24 -3.54 0.03
C GLY A 885 -1.04 -3.18 -0.85
N ALA A 886 -1.21 -2.18 -1.72
CA ALA A 886 -0.19 -1.72 -2.67
C ALA A 886 1.11 -1.25 -1.99
N ALA A 887 1.06 -0.93 -0.69
CA ALA A 887 2.22 -0.66 0.18
C ALA A 887 3.21 -1.82 0.30
N ALA A 888 2.80 -3.01 -0.13
CA ALA A 888 3.57 -4.23 0.00
C ALA A 888 4.03 -4.76 -1.35
N ARG A 889 4.15 -3.90 -2.37
CA ARG A 889 4.82 -4.32 -3.62
C ARG A 889 6.20 -4.88 -3.29
N TYR A 890 6.51 -5.98 -3.94
CA TYR A 890 7.65 -6.81 -3.64
C TYR A 890 8.65 -6.76 -4.81
N ALA A 891 9.90 -6.41 -4.50
CA ALA A 891 10.99 -6.23 -5.47
C ALA A 891 11.57 -7.59 -5.89
N SER A 892 10.83 -8.45 -6.59
CA SER A 892 11.34 -9.77 -6.98
C SER A 892 12.60 -9.66 -7.84
N ALA A 893 13.58 -10.54 -7.61
CA ALA A 893 14.75 -10.64 -8.48
C ALA A 893 14.45 -11.33 -9.82
N ASN A 894 13.33 -12.04 -9.93
CA ASN A 894 12.93 -12.78 -11.12
C ASN A 894 12.34 -11.84 -12.17
N ILE A 895 12.95 -11.80 -13.36
CA ILE A 895 12.59 -10.86 -14.44
C ILE A 895 11.13 -11.05 -14.91
N GLU A 896 10.67 -12.30 -15.01
CA GLU A 896 9.30 -12.60 -15.42
C GLU A 896 8.28 -12.18 -14.34
N ALA A 897 8.62 -12.37 -13.06
CA ALA A 897 7.76 -11.95 -11.96
C ALA A 897 7.59 -10.42 -11.92
N VAL A 898 8.66 -9.67 -12.17
CA VAL A 898 8.61 -8.19 -12.27
C VAL A 898 7.72 -7.76 -13.43
N ALA A 899 7.80 -8.41 -14.59
CA ALA A 899 6.96 -8.13 -15.75
C ALA A 899 5.46 -8.42 -15.51
N ARG A 900 5.16 -9.41 -14.66
CA ARG A 900 3.79 -9.79 -14.27
C ARG A 900 3.24 -8.99 -13.10
N THR A 901 4.05 -8.15 -12.46
CA THR A 901 3.59 -7.28 -11.36
C THR A 901 2.82 -6.08 -11.96
N PRO A 902 1.66 -5.68 -11.39
CA PRO A 902 0.79 -4.62 -11.92
C PRO A 902 1.33 -3.20 -11.70
N TRP A 903 2.51 -2.91 -12.24
CA TRP A 903 3.05 -1.56 -12.33
C TRP A 903 2.32 -0.77 -13.44
N PRO A 904 2.01 0.52 -13.23
CA PRO A 904 1.69 1.44 -14.33
C PRO A 904 2.73 1.34 -15.45
N VAL A 905 2.29 1.50 -16.70
CA VAL A 905 3.15 1.29 -17.87
C VAL A 905 4.36 2.23 -17.86
N SER A 906 4.16 3.50 -17.51
CA SER A 906 5.21 4.53 -17.40
C SER A 906 6.27 4.17 -16.34
N GLU A 907 5.81 3.77 -15.16
CA GLU A 907 6.67 3.33 -14.05
C GLU A 907 7.45 2.07 -14.38
N TYR A 908 6.78 1.05 -14.94
CA TYR A 908 7.43 -0.20 -15.35
C TYR A 908 8.59 0.05 -16.31
N ARG A 909 8.41 0.96 -17.28
CA ARG A 909 9.49 1.32 -18.22
C ARG A 909 10.67 1.96 -17.50
N ASN A 910 10.43 2.88 -16.56
CA ASN A 910 11.51 3.50 -15.80
C ASN A 910 12.25 2.50 -14.91
N ILE A 911 11.51 1.61 -14.24
CA ILE A 911 12.06 0.49 -13.45
C ILE A 911 12.97 -0.35 -14.34
N MET A 912 12.46 -0.86 -15.47
CA MET A 912 13.25 -1.72 -16.36
C MET A 912 14.45 -0.99 -16.99
N LYS A 913 14.34 0.31 -17.25
CA LYS A 913 15.46 1.10 -17.78
C LYS A 913 16.60 1.21 -16.77
N GLN A 914 16.29 1.50 -15.50
CA GLN A 914 17.30 1.50 -14.43
C GLN A 914 17.79 0.08 -14.11
N TRP A 915 16.94 -0.95 -14.24
CA TRP A 915 17.30 -2.36 -14.03
C TRP A 915 18.45 -2.79 -14.94
N GLU A 916 18.46 -2.36 -16.20
CA GLU A 916 19.53 -2.69 -17.17
C GLU A 916 20.90 -2.11 -16.77
N SER A 917 20.91 -0.95 -16.10
CA SER A 917 22.12 -0.28 -15.59
C SER A 917 22.37 -0.54 -14.11
N ALA A 918 21.55 -1.35 -13.45
CA ALA A 918 21.73 -1.71 -12.04
C ALA A 918 22.81 -2.77 -11.88
N ASP A 919 23.79 -2.49 -11.01
CA ASP A 919 24.88 -3.41 -10.70
C ASP A 919 25.00 -3.64 -9.19
N CYS A 920 25.57 -4.76 -8.77
CA CYS A 920 25.78 -5.07 -7.36
C CYS A 920 27.26 -5.12 -7.02
N LEU A 921 27.58 -4.69 -5.80
CA LEU A 921 28.95 -4.81 -5.30
C LEU A 921 29.27 -6.26 -4.93
N PRO A 922 30.39 -6.81 -5.43
CA PRO A 922 30.85 -8.12 -5.01
C PRO A 922 31.26 -8.10 -3.54
N GLN A 923 31.11 -9.23 -2.87
CA GLN A 923 31.51 -9.38 -1.47
C GLN A 923 32.97 -9.84 -1.35
N ALA A 924 33.66 -9.36 -0.31
CA ALA A 924 35.05 -9.68 0.00
C ALA A 924 35.20 -10.12 1.47
N PRO A 925 36.14 -11.02 1.82
CA PRO A 925 36.46 -11.31 3.20
C PRO A 925 36.89 -10.04 3.94
N GLY A 926 36.13 -9.65 4.97
CA GLY A 926 36.36 -8.38 5.68
C GLY A 926 35.64 -7.17 5.08
N GLY A 927 34.83 -7.34 4.02
CA GLY A 927 34.08 -6.27 3.36
C GLY A 927 33.18 -5.44 4.28
N TYR A 928 32.77 -5.98 5.43
CA TYR A 928 32.01 -5.26 6.47
C TYR A 928 32.71 -3.97 6.97
N ILE A 929 34.03 -3.88 6.87
CA ILE A 929 34.81 -2.71 7.32
C ILE A 929 34.83 -1.58 6.29
N VAL A 930 34.67 -1.93 5.00
CA VAL A 930 34.87 -1.04 3.86
C VAL A 930 33.93 0.15 3.94
N SER A 931 32.63 -0.12 4.02
CA SER A 931 31.60 0.92 4.08
C SER A 931 31.72 1.77 5.34
N ARG A 932 32.10 1.16 6.46
CA ARG A 932 32.34 1.86 7.73
C ARG A 932 33.49 2.86 7.63
N TYR A 933 34.63 2.45 7.07
CA TYR A 933 35.81 3.31 6.98
C TYR A 933 35.67 4.39 5.91
N ILE A 934 34.98 4.13 4.79
CA ILE A 934 34.60 5.18 3.83
C ILE A 934 33.69 6.21 4.50
N GLY A 935 32.70 5.77 5.28
CA GLY A 935 31.84 6.67 6.05
C GLY A 935 32.60 7.50 7.10
N PHE A 936 33.64 6.94 7.73
CA PHE A 936 34.52 7.69 8.63
C PHE A 936 35.36 8.71 7.87
N ALA A 937 35.96 8.33 6.74
CA ALA A 937 36.72 9.23 5.88
C ALA A 937 35.87 10.44 5.46
N ALA A 938 34.64 10.18 4.99
CA ALA A 938 33.70 11.22 4.58
C ALA A 938 33.32 12.16 5.72
N ARG A 939 32.97 11.62 6.90
CA ARG A 939 32.63 12.43 8.09
C ARG A 939 33.80 13.24 8.62
N GLU A 940 35.03 12.72 8.55
CA GLU A 940 36.22 13.46 8.93
C GLU A 940 36.43 14.69 8.03
N VAL A 941 36.26 14.52 6.72
CA VAL A 941 36.36 15.64 5.76
C VAL A 941 35.23 16.65 5.97
N ILE A 942 33.99 16.21 6.14
CA ILE A 942 32.83 17.09 6.33
C ILE A 942 32.92 17.85 7.66
N ASN A 943 33.18 17.15 8.77
CA ASN A 943 33.10 17.75 10.11
C ASN A 943 34.41 18.43 10.56
N GLN A 944 35.56 17.94 10.10
CA GLN A 944 36.87 18.43 10.53
C GLN A 944 37.63 19.19 9.43
N SER A 945 37.01 19.37 8.26
CA SER A 945 37.63 20.05 7.11
C SER A 945 38.99 19.45 6.70
N ALA A 946 39.17 18.14 6.91
CA ALA A 946 40.36 17.41 6.51
C ALA A 946 40.52 17.39 4.98
N ASN A 947 41.75 17.14 4.49
CA ASN A 947 41.99 17.04 3.04
C ASN A 947 41.39 15.72 2.50
N PRO A 948 40.45 15.77 1.53
CA PRO A 948 39.76 14.58 1.04
C PRO A 948 40.69 13.47 0.54
N GLY A 949 41.73 13.85 -0.21
CA GLY A 949 42.70 12.91 -0.77
C GLY A 949 43.53 12.21 0.31
N GLN A 950 44.09 12.97 1.24
CA GLN A 950 44.91 12.39 2.33
C GLN A 950 44.09 11.48 3.25
N THR A 951 42.87 11.89 3.60
CA THR A 951 41.97 11.10 4.44
C THR A 951 41.56 9.81 3.73
N MET A 952 41.19 9.86 2.45
CA MET A 952 40.85 8.64 1.69
C MET A 952 42.04 7.68 1.58
N ILE A 953 43.25 8.18 1.31
CA ILE A 953 44.47 7.34 1.26
C ILE A 953 44.73 6.66 2.61
N HIS A 954 44.57 7.40 3.72
CA HIS A 954 44.74 6.85 5.07
C HIS A 954 43.76 5.71 5.35
N TYR A 955 42.45 5.93 5.11
CA TYR A 955 41.43 4.91 5.35
C TYR A 955 41.53 3.74 4.36
N THR A 956 41.92 3.98 3.11
CA THR A 956 42.17 2.91 2.12
C THR A 956 43.23 1.94 2.62
N LYS A 957 44.31 2.44 3.24
CA LYS A 957 45.33 1.58 3.86
C LYS A 957 44.74 0.70 4.95
N LEU A 958 43.93 1.26 5.84
CA LEU A 958 43.28 0.51 6.92
C LEU A 958 42.28 -0.54 6.39
N ILE A 959 41.55 -0.21 5.32
CA ILE A 959 40.66 -1.15 4.63
C ILE A 959 41.47 -2.33 4.08
N ASN A 960 42.51 -2.05 3.30
CA ASN A 960 43.34 -3.08 2.67
C ASN A 960 44.04 -3.97 3.70
N GLU A 961 44.51 -3.42 4.82
CA GLU A 961 45.09 -4.19 5.93
C GLU A 961 44.08 -5.18 6.54
N GLU A 962 42.82 -4.77 6.72
CA GLU A 962 41.77 -5.65 7.27
C GLU A 962 41.31 -6.71 6.27
N LEU A 963 41.15 -6.36 4.98
CA LEU A 963 40.84 -7.33 3.91
C LEU A 963 41.92 -8.41 3.82
N GLU A 964 43.19 -8.01 3.80
CA GLU A 964 44.33 -8.93 3.83
C GLU A 964 44.36 -9.78 5.10
N ARG A 965 44.10 -9.19 6.27
CA ARG A 965 44.05 -9.93 7.54
C ARG A 965 42.96 -10.99 7.52
N LYS A 966 41.76 -10.66 7.01
CA LYS A 966 40.64 -11.60 6.92
C LYS A 966 40.87 -12.67 5.88
N LYS A 967 41.44 -12.35 4.73
CA LYS A 967 41.87 -13.36 3.75
C LYS A 967 42.85 -14.34 4.40
N LYS A 968 43.87 -13.85 5.12
CA LYS A 968 44.77 -14.72 5.88
C LYS A 968 44.03 -15.55 6.92
N GLU A 969 43.11 -14.97 7.68
CA GLU A 969 42.35 -15.68 8.73
C GLU A 969 41.55 -16.89 8.18
N PHE A 970 40.91 -16.74 7.03
CA PHE A 970 40.04 -17.79 6.47
C PHE A 970 40.78 -18.79 5.57
N PHE A 971 41.89 -18.39 4.92
CA PHE A 971 42.60 -19.22 3.94
C PHE A 971 43.99 -19.71 4.43
N PHE A 972 44.31 -19.64 5.73
CA PHE A 972 45.63 -20.07 6.26
C PHE A 972 45.84 -21.57 6.44
N ASN A 973 44.92 -22.43 5.98
CA ASN A 973 44.97 -23.88 6.23
C ASN A 973 45.20 -24.76 4.99
N ASP A 974 45.63 -24.20 3.86
CA ASP A 974 46.18 -24.98 2.73
C ASP A 974 47.72 -25.01 2.75
#